data_AF-A0A6I7D9Y5-F1
#
_entry.id   AF-A0A6I7D9Y5-F1
#
_cell.length_a   1.000
_cell.length_b   1.000
_cell.length_c   1.000
_cell.angle_alpha   90.00
_cell.angle_beta   90.00
_cell.angle_gamma   90.00
#
_symmetry.space_group_name_H-M   'P 1'
#
loop_
_entity.id
_entity.type
_entity.pdbx_description
1 polymer ?
#
loop_
_entity_poly.entity_id
_entity_poly.type
_entity_poly.pdbx_seq_one_letter_code
_entity_poly.pdbx_strand_id
1 'polypeptide(L)'
;MLLRKTIKWTGTILLGTGLIGTALWVSIPRWLPVVAHYYLPEGVTLSLSQPKLQRMGVSIENIVFKTESCTLANLDNFVFSYQKEQIDKLRFNSQQLAIDEQCFSMMPVSKQEETATVPLEINSLLTSIPHLFVSIENVLLKENARYQGSLQLRTQNNGRLMTYQGENVQLGIFIRDNQWLDIKRFKVNLPDDNNIELAAEIALPLDVASLPEKGTIDATLLTSHYAYPLVVILEWVGKSGTISLAEQGGGHALALLPWKVTPENIVIEQGRWEWFGLDQPLRGGVNINIAQWQKGLTDLRLTARLNVMTEGKAGKGNLVISIPETAVNWLDAQIPIQITGIVNKELMQASAQLPVKVTGMLTDPTVEFQSGSLFRFKGPLTETLTITDARLPLAGTTLSSNGFNGRLNAIVVAQDSIWGDYRIHFQGKAIDFLPDNGTWQWRYWGEGDLLPLKARWDIAGTGYWADKVVSFEKLNTGFDVLKYQHTTMTAPRLSLESPFRWVRDDKKPLFNGKLKLTSQRIDFSAGGFLDKADFIATVNGDSPFNFNVKGELSAKPNIGPIAINTRWDGARLRGQMRWPSQPINVFQSLLPEDLGITLDKGELYTQADFSIAPEQGLVAGGHLVVKQGGMWLKDGVLEGLDFILPWRLNGDEWQLGVKQPVQLRIKRVNNLFDMTDITADLQGFYPATENKPLVLSNVNVAMLDGTISLAKLTIPQHDAAIISLDNIQLSHLFTLLKVTQFAASGKVSGEFPFFINNNQWIIKDGWLANSSYLTLRLDKDFVDSIDENNMSAGVAMAWLRYLEISRSWTRVNLSNLGELVLEAEINGTNPLEDKRRQVNLNYRHEENVFQLWRSLRFGSQLEEWLEKSLSDLGSESE
;
A
#
# COMPACT_ATOMS: atom_id res chain seq x y z
N MET A 1 100.75 47.55 -55.49
CA MET A 1 100.33 47.98 -54.13
C MET A 1 98.81 47.89 -53.87
N LEU A 2 97.95 47.91 -54.91
CA LEU A 2 96.47 47.81 -54.78
C LEU A 2 95.94 46.39 -54.48
N LEU A 3 96.56 45.31 -54.99
CA LEU A 3 96.09 43.92 -54.78
C LEU A 3 96.16 43.44 -53.30
N ARG A 4 97.11 43.98 -52.53
CA ARG A 4 97.28 43.66 -51.09
C ARG A 4 96.26 44.38 -50.20
N LYS A 5 95.67 45.49 -50.69
CA LYS A 5 94.60 46.23 -50.01
C LYS A 5 93.24 45.59 -50.29
N THR A 6 92.97 45.11 -51.51
CA THR A 6 91.71 44.43 -51.83
C THR A 6 91.59 43.07 -51.16
N ILE A 7 92.65 42.24 -51.12
CA ILE A 7 92.63 40.96 -50.37
C ILE A 7 92.50 41.16 -48.86
N LYS A 8 93.10 42.23 -48.31
CA LYS A 8 92.87 42.62 -46.92
C LYS A 8 91.44 43.06 -46.71
N TRP A 9 90.86 43.91 -47.55
CA TRP A 9 89.48 44.38 -47.38
C TRP A 9 88.44 43.28 -47.61
N THR A 10 88.56 42.44 -48.64
CA THR A 10 87.67 41.29 -48.83
C THR A 10 87.86 40.24 -47.74
N GLY A 11 89.10 40.00 -47.30
CA GLY A 11 89.40 39.14 -46.16
C GLY A 11 88.81 39.68 -44.85
N THR A 12 88.91 40.98 -44.59
CA THR A 12 88.36 41.62 -43.37
C THR A 12 86.84 41.72 -43.43
N ILE A 13 86.25 41.90 -44.62
CA ILE A 13 84.80 41.85 -44.81
C ILE A 13 84.32 40.41 -44.65
N LEU A 14 84.97 39.39 -45.23
CA LEU A 14 84.60 37.97 -45.03
C LEU A 14 84.79 37.50 -43.59
N LEU A 15 85.88 37.90 -42.93
CA LEU A 15 86.09 37.65 -41.50
C LEU A 15 85.09 38.43 -40.66
N GLY A 16 84.76 39.66 -41.03
CA GLY A 16 83.78 40.51 -40.37
C GLY A 16 82.37 39.95 -40.52
N THR A 17 81.94 39.55 -41.72
CA THR A 17 80.66 38.88 -41.96
C THR A 17 80.63 37.48 -41.36
N GLY A 18 81.77 36.77 -41.31
CA GLY A 18 81.91 35.49 -40.64
C GLY A 18 81.83 35.62 -39.11
N LEU A 19 82.46 36.65 -38.53
CA LEU A 19 82.39 36.97 -37.10
C LEU A 19 81.02 37.50 -36.70
N ILE A 20 80.42 38.39 -37.51
CA ILE A 20 79.07 38.91 -37.31
C ILE A 20 78.06 37.78 -37.50
N GLY A 21 78.21 36.92 -38.51
CA GLY A 21 77.36 35.77 -38.75
C GLY A 21 77.45 34.74 -37.63
N THR A 22 78.66 34.44 -37.13
CA THR A 22 78.84 33.54 -35.98
C THR A 22 78.38 34.18 -34.67
N ALA A 23 78.59 35.49 -34.46
CA ALA A 23 78.07 36.22 -33.30
C ALA A 23 76.54 36.27 -33.31
N LEU A 24 75.91 36.52 -34.47
CA LEU A 24 74.46 36.48 -34.65
C LEU A 24 73.93 35.07 -34.41
N TRP A 25 74.62 34.02 -34.90
CA TRP A 25 74.25 32.61 -34.69
C TRP A 25 74.33 32.18 -33.23
N VAL A 26 75.43 32.50 -32.55
CA VAL A 26 75.63 32.17 -31.13
C VAL A 26 74.69 32.99 -30.23
N SER A 27 74.27 34.17 -30.66
CA SER A 27 73.32 35.00 -29.91
C SER A 27 71.85 34.75 -30.24
N ILE A 28 71.50 33.80 -31.13
CA ILE A 28 70.10 33.47 -31.49
C ILE A 28 69.21 33.30 -30.24
N PRO A 29 69.59 32.53 -29.21
CA PRO A 29 68.76 32.38 -28.01
C PRO A 29 68.51 33.67 -27.22
N ARG A 30 69.25 34.75 -27.50
CA ARG A 30 69.13 36.04 -26.80
C ARG A 30 68.30 37.07 -27.57
N TRP A 31 68.46 37.16 -28.89
CA TRP A 31 67.73 38.16 -29.69
C TRP A 31 66.43 37.62 -30.30
N LEU A 32 66.37 36.33 -30.65
CA LEU A 32 65.16 35.74 -31.26
C LEU A 32 63.94 35.81 -30.33
N PRO A 33 64.03 35.55 -29.01
CA PRO A 33 62.92 35.77 -28.08
C PRO A 33 62.38 37.20 -28.08
N VAL A 34 63.27 38.20 -28.17
CA VAL A 34 62.90 39.62 -28.15
C VAL A 34 62.17 40.01 -29.43
N VAL A 35 62.59 39.48 -30.57
CA VAL A 35 61.91 39.70 -31.86
C VAL A 35 60.58 38.95 -31.91
N ALA A 36 60.56 37.70 -31.42
CA ALA A 36 59.36 36.88 -31.38
C ALA A 36 58.29 37.47 -30.45
N HIS A 37 58.69 38.20 -29.41
CA HIS A 37 57.76 38.85 -28.48
C HIS A 37 56.74 39.77 -29.18
N TYR A 38 57.12 40.45 -30.27
CA TYR A 38 56.19 41.30 -31.05
C TYR A 38 55.10 40.51 -31.78
N TYR A 39 55.29 39.21 -31.97
CA TYR A 39 54.36 38.32 -32.67
C TYR A 39 53.70 37.30 -31.74
N LEU A 40 54.05 37.31 -30.45
CA LEU A 40 53.49 36.42 -29.44
C LEU A 40 52.38 37.16 -28.65
N PRO A 41 51.38 36.43 -28.11
CA PRO A 41 50.37 37.03 -27.24
C PRO A 41 50.98 37.73 -26.02
N GLU A 42 50.30 38.76 -25.51
CA GLU A 42 50.72 39.44 -24.28
C GLU A 42 50.91 38.46 -23.12
N GLY A 43 52.02 38.58 -22.39
CA GLY A 43 52.37 37.69 -21.28
C GLY A 43 53.04 36.36 -21.68
N VAL A 44 53.25 36.10 -22.98
CA VAL A 44 53.97 34.90 -23.46
C VAL A 44 55.41 35.24 -23.84
N THR A 45 56.35 34.46 -23.32
CA THR A 45 57.78 34.55 -23.63
C THR A 45 58.28 33.28 -24.29
N LEU A 46 59.20 33.44 -25.25
CA LEU A 46 59.86 32.35 -25.95
C LEU A 46 61.25 32.12 -25.36
N SER A 47 61.62 30.87 -25.13
CA SER A 47 63.01 30.49 -24.86
C SER A 47 63.37 29.29 -25.72
N LEU A 48 64.62 29.23 -26.19
CA LEU A 48 65.09 28.14 -27.04
C LEU A 48 66.54 27.77 -26.75
N SER A 49 66.87 26.51 -26.97
CA SER A 49 68.26 26.03 -26.91
C SER A 49 69.08 26.49 -28.12
N GLN A 50 70.40 26.32 -28.04
CA GLN A 50 71.32 26.75 -29.09
C GLN A 50 71.02 26.02 -30.42
N PRO A 51 70.72 26.73 -31.52
CA PRO A 51 70.48 26.07 -32.80
C PRO A 51 71.74 25.41 -33.36
N LYS A 52 71.60 24.17 -33.81
CA LYS A 52 72.64 23.41 -34.52
C LYS A 52 72.37 23.47 -36.03
N LEU A 53 73.39 23.83 -36.78
CA LEU A 53 73.32 23.99 -38.23
C LEU A 53 73.39 22.62 -38.90
N GLN A 54 72.44 22.31 -39.78
CA GLN A 54 72.41 21.11 -40.60
C GLN A 54 72.62 21.46 -42.07
N ARG A 55 72.92 20.45 -42.91
CA ARG A 55 73.34 20.63 -44.32
C ARG A 55 72.38 21.51 -45.16
N MET A 56 71.09 21.49 -44.86
CA MET A 56 70.05 22.33 -45.49
C MET A 56 68.96 22.74 -44.48
N GLY A 57 69.36 23.02 -43.24
CA GLY A 57 68.40 23.22 -42.16
C GLY A 57 69.00 23.63 -40.82
N VAL A 58 68.13 23.78 -39.82
CA VAL A 58 68.47 24.14 -38.44
C VAL A 58 67.74 23.21 -37.50
N SER A 59 68.45 22.62 -36.53
CA SER A 59 67.83 21.85 -35.46
C SER A 59 67.98 22.53 -34.11
N ILE A 60 66.90 22.56 -33.34
CA ILE A 60 66.83 23.14 -32.01
C ILE A 60 66.32 22.02 -31.08
N GLU A 61 67.09 21.71 -30.04
CA GLU A 61 66.75 20.60 -29.14
C GLU A 61 65.49 20.87 -28.34
N ASN A 62 65.26 22.13 -27.95
CA ASN A 62 64.15 22.47 -27.08
C ASN A 62 63.71 23.93 -27.32
N ILE A 63 62.40 24.12 -27.52
CA ILE A 63 61.74 25.42 -27.64
C ILE A 63 60.61 25.47 -26.62
N VAL A 64 60.69 26.38 -25.66
CA VAL A 64 59.69 26.54 -24.60
C VAL A 64 58.97 27.87 -24.72
N PHE A 65 57.65 27.80 -24.71
CA PHE A 65 56.75 28.94 -24.51
C PHE A 65 56.34 29.00 -23.04
N LYS A 66 56.57 30.13 -22.38
CA LYS A 66 56.28 30.34 -20.95
C LYS A 66 55.40 31.56 -20.74
N THR A 67 54.48 31.46 -19.79
CA THR A 67 53.79 32.61 -19.18
C THR A 67 54.49 32.98 -17.87
N GLU A 68 53.99 33.99 -17.14
CA GLU A 68 54.55 34.36 -15.83
C GLU A 68 54.45 33.23 -14.79
N SER A 69 53.45 32.35 -14.89
CA SER A 69 53.13 31.34 -13.88
C SER A 69 53.30 29.88 -14.34
N CYS A 70 53.39 29.59 -15.64
CA CYS A 70 53.46 28.22 -16.17
C CYS A 70 54.19 28.09 -17.51
N THR A 71 54.63 26.87 -17.82
CA THR A 71 55.13 26.52 -19.16
C THR A 71 53.95 26.15 -20.03
N LEU A 72 53.62 26.98 -21.02
CA LEU A 72 52.48 26.79 -21.91
C LEU A 72 52.67 25.60 -22.85
N ALA A 73 53.82 25.56 -23.50
CA ALA A 73 54.15 24.53 -24.47
C ALA A 73 55.65 24.31 -24.53
N ASN A 74 56.06 23.05 -24.72
CA ASN A 74 57.44 22.65 -24.92
C ASN A 74 57.56 21.81 -26.20
N LEU A 75 58.41 22.25 -27.13
CA LEU A 75 58.66 21.56 -28.39
C LEU A 75 60.08 20.98 -28.37
N ASP A 76 60.18 19.66 -28.44
CA ASP A 76 61.45 18.93 -28.39
C ASP A 76 61.90 18.50 -29.79
N ASN A 77 63.22 18.53 -30.01
CA ASN A 77 63.91 18.10 -31.23
C ASN A 77 63.29 18.67 -32.52
N PHE A 78 63.11 19.99 -32.53
CA PHE A 78 62.62 20.71 -33.69
C PHE A 78 63.69 20.75 -34.80
N VAL A 79 63.30 20.42 -36.03
CA VAL A 79 64.14 20.44 -37.22
C VAL A 79 63.42 21.23 -38.31
N PHE A 80 64.02 22.33 -38.71
CA PHE A 80 63.66 23.08 -39.90
C PHE A 80 64.57 22.66 -41.06
N SER A 81 64.00 22.38 -42.22
CA SER A 81 64.76 22.18 -43.46
C SER A 81 64.10 22.89 -44.65
N TYR A 82 64.93 23.41 -45.54
CA TYR A 82 64.51 24.11 -46.74
C TYR A 82 64.98 23.34 -47.97
N GLN A 83 64.05 23.06 -48.88
CA GLN A 83 64.35 22.41 -50.16
C GLN A 83 63.90 23.32 -51.31
N LYS A 84 64.87 23.70 -52.14
CA LYS A 84 64.65 24.50 -53.33
C LYS A 84 64.42 23.59 -54.54
N GLU A 85 63.16 23.47 -54.97
CA GLU A 85 62.75 22.78 -56.20
C GLU A 85 62.09 23.80 -57.16
N GLN A 86 61.14 23.42 -58.03
CA GLN A 86 60.35 24.38 -58.82
C GLN A 86 59.45 25.29 -57.96
N ILE A 87 59.10 24.83 -56.77
CA ILE A 87 58.36 25.55 -55.74
C ILE A 87 59.14 25.33 -54.43
N ASP A 88 59.39 26.41 -53.68
CA ASP A 88 60.09 26.37 -52.41
C ASP A 88 59.29 25.57 -51.37
N LYS A 89 59.91 24.52 -50.79
CA LYS A 89 59.28 23.66 -49.78
C LYS A 89 59.94 23.87 -48.42
N LEU A 90 59.15 24.34 -47.46
CA LEU A 90 59.56 24.50 -46.06
C LEU A 90 59.10 23.28 -45.26
N ARG A 91 60.02 22.59 -44.58
CA ARG A 91 59.70 21.41 -43.77
C ARG A 91 60.05 21.67 -42.31
N PHE A 92 59.08 21.48 -41.43
CA PHE A 92 59.19 21.61 -39.99
C PHE A 92 58.84 20.27 -39.35
N ASN A 93 59.81 19.63 -38.71
CA ASN A 93 59.58 18.38 -38.01
C ASN A 93 59.87 18.56 -36.52
N SER A 94 59.10 17.91 -35.65
CA SER A 94 59.39 17.83 -34.23
C SER A 94 59.01 16.45 -33.71
N GLN A 95 59.81 15.94 -32.77
CA GLN A 95 59.53 14.66 -32.13
C GLN A 95 58.36 14.78 -31.14
N GLN A 96 58.32 15.88 -30.38
CA GLN A 96 57.35 16.02 -29.31
C GLN A 96 56.93 17.47 -29.11
N LEU A 97 55.63 17.69 -28.91
CA LEU A 97 55.03 18.93 -28.43
C LEU A 97 54.24 18.62 -27.17
N ALA A 98 54.71 19.05 -26.01
CA ALA A 98 53.96 18.96 -24.76
C ALA A 98 53.21 20.28 -24.50
N ILE A 99 51.91 20.21 -24.26
CA ILE A 99 51.03 21.36 -24.02
C ILE A 99 50.39 21.24 -22.63
N ASP A 100 50.44 22.33 -21.85
CA ASP A 100 49.78 22.44 -20.56
C ASP A 100 48.46 23.21 -20.71
N GLU A 101 47.34 22.48 -20.68
CA GLU A 101 46.01 23.00 -21.00
C GLU A 101 45.49 23.99 -19.94
N GLN A 102 45.80 23.76 -18.67
CA GLN A 102 45.40 24.66 -17.58
C GLN A 102 46.04 26.04 -17.71
N CYS A 103 47.26 26.08 -18.27
CA CYS A 103 48.01 27.32 -18.47
C CYS A 103 47.28 28.34 -19.36
N PHE A 104 46.44 27.89 -20.30
CA PHE A 104 45.65 28.78 -21.16
C PHE A 104 44.57 29.55 -20.38
N SER A 105 43.95 28.94 -19.36
CA SER A 105 42.92 29.59 -18.54
C SER A 105 43.46 30.69 -17.63
N MET A 106 44.79 30.74 -17.44
CA MET A 106 45.48 31.74 -16.62
C MET A 106 46.05 32.89 -17.44
N MET A 107 45.88 32.88 -18.77
CA MET A 107 46.32 34.00 -19.61
C MET A 107 45.46 35.25 -19.34
N PRO A 108 46.07 36.44 -19.22
CA PRO A 108 45.32 37.68 -19.09
C PRO A 108 44.45 37.89 -20.33
N VAL A 109 43.14 38.07 -20.13
CA VAL A 109 42.23 38.51 -21.19
C VAL A 109 42.63 39.94 -21.53
N SER A 110 43.16 40.13 -22.75
CA SER A 110 43.52 41.46 -23.24
C SER A 110 42.32 42.40 -23.09
N LYS A 111 42.51 43.47 -22.32
CA LYS A 111 41.65 44.65 -22.41
C LYS A 111 42.00 45.31 -23.74
N GLN A 112 41.26 44.98 -24.81
CA GLN A 112 41.33 45.77 -26.03
C GLN A 112 40.83 47.19 -25.71
N GLU A 113 41.75 48.11 -25.47
CA GLU A 113 41.51 49.52 -25.73
C GLU A 113 41.32 49.69 -27.25
N GLU A 114 40.35 50.53 -27.62
CA GLU A 114 39.90 50.85 -28.99
C GLU A 114 41.02 51.43 -29.88
N THR A 115 42.00 50.60 -30.23
CA THR A 115 42.82 50.83 -31.42
C THR A 115 42.24 49.97 -32.53
N ALA A 116 41.74 50.65 -33.57
CA ALA A 116 41.17 50.02 -34.76
C ALA A 116 42.24 49.12 -35.42
N THR A 117 42.23 47.85 -35.06
CA THR A 117 43.00 46.81 -35.72
C THR A 117 42.27 46.46 -37.01
N VAL A 118 42.97 46.55 -38.13
CA VAL A 118 42.44 46.14 -39.43
C VAL A 118 41.99 44.67 -39.30
N PRO A 119 40.73 44.33 -39.63
CA PRO A 119 40.27 42.96 -39.52
C PRO A 119 41.13 42.08 -40.42
N LEU A 120 41.69 41.01 -39.84
CA LEU A 120 42.52 40.06 -40.58
C LEU A 120 41.65 39.37 -41.65
N GLU A 121 41.86 39.71 -42.92
CA GLU A 121 41.13 39.06 -44.02
C GLU A 121 41.64 37.62 -44.19
N ILE A 122 40.74 36.64 -44.06
CA ILE A 122 41.09 35.21 -44.09
C ILE A 122 41.76 34.84 -45.42
N ASN A 123 41.32 35.44 -46.53
CA ASN A 123 41.90 35.20 -47.85
C ASN A 123 43.38 35.64 -47.95
N SER A 124 43.70 36.80 -47.36
CA SER A 124 45.07 37.32 -47.34
C SER A 124 45.99 36.44 -46.51
N LEU A 125 45.47 35.91 -45.39
CA LEU A 125 46.20 34.96 -44.54
C LEU A 125 46.46 33.66 -45.28
N LEU A 126 45.43 33.06 -45.90
CA LEU A 126 45.57 31.77 -46.60
C LEU A 126 46.55 31.86 -47.78
N THR A 127 46.51 32.95 -48.56
CA THR A 127 47.40 33.16 -49.71
C THR A 127 48.84 33.51 -49.34
N SER A 128 49.08 34.07 -48.15
CA SER A 128 50.44 34.41 -47.67
C SER A 128 51.23 33.23 -47.10
N ILE A 129 50.56 32.09 -46.84
CA ILE A 129 51.21 30.89 -46.29
C ILE A 129 51.97 30.15 -47.41
N PRO A 130 53.31 30.00 -47.31
CA PRO A 130 54.11 29.29 -48.31
C PRO A 130 53.81 27.78 -48.32
N HIS A 131 54.32 27.07 -49.33
CA HIS A 131 54.23 25.60 -49.37
C HIS A 131 55.01 24.99 -48.21
N LEU A 132 54.28 24.55 -47.18
CA LEU A 132 54.84 24.06 -45.94
C LEU A 132 54.40 22.63 -45.65
N PHE A 133 55.28 21.90 -44.98
CA PHE A 133 55.02 20.61 -44.39
C PHE A 133 55.45 20.66 -42.92
N VAL A 134 54.51 20.59 -42.00
CA VAL A 134 54.76 20.49 -40.56
C VAL A 134 54.39 19.07 -40.12
N SER A 135 55.26 18.41 -39.36
CA SER A 135 55.01 17.09 -38.78
C SER A 135 55.49 17.07 -37.34
N ILE A 136 54.57 16.83 -36.42
CA ILE A 136 54.85 16.61 -35.00
C ILE A 136 54.46 15.17 -34.68
N GLU A 137 55.43 14.35 -34.29
CA GLU A 137 55.20 12.91 -34.08
C GLU A 137 54.31 12.65 -32.87
N ASN A 138 54.57 13.34 -31.74
CA ASN A 138 53.81 13.17 -30.51
C ASN A 138 53.38 14.53 -29.93
N VAL A 139 52.09 14.82 -29.93
CA VAL A 139 51.49 15.94 -29.20
C VAL A 139 50.94 15.41 -27.88
N LEU A 140 51.62 15.74 -26.78
CA LEU A 140 51.25 15.35 -25.42
C LEU A 140 50.40 16.45 -24.79
N LEU A 141 49.20 16.08 -24.35
CA LEU A 141 48.29 16.93 -23.60
C LEU A 141 48.40 16.54 -22.12
N LYS A 142 48.84 17.46 -21.26
CA LYS A 142 49.22 17.14 -19.88
C LYS A 142 48.05 16.67 -19.01
N GLU A 143 46.87 17.28 -19.16
CA GLU A 143 45.67 16.88 -18.41
C GLU A 143 44.88 15.80 -19.18
N ASN A 144 44.93 15.85 -20.52
CA ASN A 144 44.15 14.98 -21.39
C ASN A 144 45.01 13.98 -22.19
N ALA A 145 45.90 13.24 -21.51
CA ALA A 145 46.84 12.31 -22.14
C ALA A 145 46.17 11.25 -23.05
N ARG A 146 44.91 10.88 -22.79
CA ARG A 146 44.14 9.92 -23.60
C ARG A 146 43.91 10.35 -25.06
N TYR A 147 44.03 11.65 -25.36
CA TYR A 147 43.83 12.21 -26.70
C TYR A 147 45.12 12.60 -27.40
N GLN A 148 46.27 12.14 -26.89
CA GLN A 148 47.56 12.34 -27.54
C GLN A 148 47.62 11.68 -28.93
N GLY A 149 48.44 12.24 -29.80
CA GLY A 149 48.56 11.78 -31.18
C GLY A 149 49.59 12.55 -31.99
N SER A 150 49.65 12.25 -33.28
CA SER A 150 50.52 12.92 -34.24
C SER A 150 49.79 14.04 -34.98
N LEU A 151 50.47 15.15 -35.25
CA LEU A 151 49.94 16.27 -36.03
C LEU A 151 50.72 16.42 -37.33
N GLN A 152 50.02 16.52 -38.46
CA GLN A 152 50.62 16.86 -39.75
C GLN A 152 49.83 18.00 -40.40
N LEU A 153 50.55 18.96 -40.97
CA LEU A 153 49.99 20.02 -41.79
C LEU A 153 50.75 20.04 -43.10
N ARG A 154 50.05 19.96 -44.23
CA ARG A 154 50.65 19.98 -45.56
C ARG A 154 49.89 20.87 -46.52
N THR A 155 50.61 21.64 -47.32
CA THR A 155 50.03 22.31 -48.49
C THR A 155 49.84 21.30 -49.63
N GLN A 156 48.65 21.22 -50.21
CA GLN A 156 48.33 20.39 -51.38
C GLN A 156 47.88 21.28 -52.55
N ASN A 157 47.76 20.71 -53.76
CA ASN A 157 47.15 21.44 -54.87
C ASN A 157 45.69 21.77 -54.50
N ASN A 158 45.36 23.06 -54.47
CA ASN A 158 44.04 23.62 -54.16
C ASN A 158 43.66 23.75 -52.66
N GLY A 159 44.62 23.64 -51.73
CA GLY A 159 44.34 23.92 -50.32
C GLY A 159 45.40 23.44 -49.32
N ARG A 160 45.03 23.43 -48.04
CA ARG A 160 45.87 22.97 -46.91
C ARG A 160 45.17 21.84 -46.16
N LEU A 161 45.87 20.73 -45.96
CA LEU A 161 45.36 19.60 -45.18
C LEU A 161 46.07 19.56 -43.83
N MET A 162 45.29 19.59 -42.76
CA MET A 162 45.72 19.32 -41.39
C MET A 162 45.13 17.97 -40.95
N THR A 163 45.97 17.06 -40.47
CA THR A 163 45.55 15.79 -39.90
C THR A 163 46.12 15.62 -38.50
N TYR A 164 45.27 15.26 -37.56
CA TYR A 164 45.65 14.83 -36.22
C TYR A 164 45.20 13.38 -36.02
N GLN A 165 46.12 12.52 -35.62
CA GLN A 165 45.86 11.08 -35.51
C GLN A 165 46.38 10.55 -34.17
N GLY A 166 45.47 10.21 -33.29
CA GLY A 166 45.71 9.53 -32.02
C GLY A 166 44.89 8.23 -31.91
N GLU A 167 44.97 7.58 -30.76
CA GLU A 167 44.21 6.36 -30.46
C GLU A 167 42.71 6.65 -30.27
N ASN A 168 42.39 7.70 -29.51
CA ASN A 168 41.01 8.10 -29.18
C ASN A 168 40.50 9.33 -29.93
N VAL A 169 41.31 9.92 -30.81
CA VAL A 169 40.90 11.09 -31.60
C VAL A 169 41.52 11.05 -32.99
N GLN A 170 40.71 11.35 -34.01
CA GLN A 170 41.13 11.51 -35.39
C GLN A 170 40.48 12.77 -35.93
N LEU A 171 41.27 13.64 -36.56
CA LEU A 171 40.79 14.89 -37.14
C LEU A 171 41.47 15.10 -38.48
N GLY A 172 40.68 15.35 -39.52
CA GLY A 172 41.15 15.73 -40.85
C GLY A 172 40.44 16.97 -41.33
N ILE A 173 41.14 18.10 -41.34
CA ILE A 173 40.63 19.39 -41.82
C ILE A 173 41.31 19.72 -43.15
N PHE A 174 40.52 20.08 -44.16
CA PHE A 174 41.00 20.57 -45.44
C PHE A 174 40.45 21.97 -45.70
N ILE A 175 41.34 22.94 -45.79
CA ILE A 175 41.00 24.33 -46.10
C ILE A 175 41.26 24.55 -47.59
N ARG A 176 40.18 24.66 -48.36
CA ARG A 176 40.22 24.91 -49.81
C ARG A 176 40.67 26.35 -50.10
N ASP A 177 41.31 26.56 -51.24
CA ASP A 177 41.68 27.92 -51.70
C ASP A 177 40.46 28.82 -51.98
N ASN A 178 39.30 28.23 -52.28
CA ASN A 178 38.04 28.96 -52.48
C ASN A 178 37.26 29.21 -51.17
N GLN A 179 37.97 29.30 -50.03
CA GLN A 179 37.40 29.68 -48.73
C GLN A 179 36.37 28.69 -48.17
N TRP A 180 36.57 27.40 -48.39
CA TRP A 180 35.80 26.35 -47.72
C TRP A 180 36.66 25.58 -46.73
N LEU A 181 36.11 25.32 -45.55
CA LEU A 181 36.68 24.44 -44.55
C LEU A 181 35.90 23.13 -44.54
N ASP A 182 36.57 22.05 -44.96
CA ASP A 182 36.05 20.70 -44.88
C ASP A 182 36.63 19.98 -43.67
N ILE A 183 35.78 19.59 -42.73
CA ILE A 183 36.13 18.57 -41.75
C ILE A 183 35.81 17.24 -42.40
N LYS A 184 36.82 16.64 -43.05
CA LYS A 184 36.69 15.35 -43.77
C LYS A 184 36.33 14.21 -42.84
N ARG A 185 36.89 14.25 -41.62
CA ARG A 185 36.60 13.29 -40.56
C ARG A 185 37.02 13.87 -39.23
N PHE A 186 36.10 13.96 -38.29
CA PHE A 186 36.40 14.08 -36.88
C PHE A 186 35.83 12.85 -36.19
N LYS A 187 36.64 12.09 -35.45
CA LYS A 187 36.22 10.96 -34.65
C LYS A 187 36.84 11.09 -33.27
N VAL A 188 36.04 11.00 -32.22
CA VAL A 188 36.52 11.03 -30.84
C VAL A 188 35.82 9.98 -29.99
N ASN A 189 36.62 9.16 -29.31
CA ASN A 189 36.15 8.19 -28.33
C ASN A 189 36.19 8.82 -26.94
N LEU A 190 35.01 9.09 -26.41
CA LEU A 190 34.78 9.64 -25.08
C LEU A 190 34.87 8.53 -24.00
N PRO A 191 34.88 8.87 -22.70
CA PRO A 191 34.64 7.89 -21.64
C PRO A 191 33.30 7.13 -21.82
N ASP A 192 33.15 5.99 -21.15
CA ASP A 192 31.92 5.19 -21.09
C ASP A 192 31.39 4.66 -22.44
N ASP A 193 32.33 4.29 -23.33
CA ASP A 193 32.08 3.74 -24.67
C ASP A 193 31.23 4.62 -25.60
N ASN A 194 31.25 5.94 -25.37
CA ASN A 194 30.61 6.90 -26.27
C ASN A 194 31.56 7.30 -27.41
N ASN A 195 31.06 7.37 -28.65
CA ASN A 195 31.83 7.77 -29.83
C ASN A 195 31.08 8.86 -30.61
N ILE A 196 31.80 9.93 -30.96
CA ILE A 196 31.30 10.99 -31.83
C ILE A 196 32.06 10.94 -33.13
N GLU A 197 31.35 10.79 -34.24
CA GLU A 197 31.87 10.97 -35.59
C GLU A 197 31.22 12.20 -36.23
N LEU A 198 31.99 13.09 -36.84
CA LEU A 198 31.49 14.33 -37.43
C LEU A 198 32.19 14.63 -38.75
N ALA A 199 31.43 15.13 -39.70
CA ALA A 199 31.89 15.75 -40.93
C ALA A 199 31.25 17.14 -41.05
N ALA A 200 31.95 18.08 -41.67
CA ALA A 200 31.42 19.42 -41.87
C ALA A 200 31.96 20.03 -43.16
N GLU A 201 31.15 20.86 -43.80
CA GLU A 201 31.55 21.71 -44.92
C GLU A 201 31.07 23.14 -44.63
N ILE A 202 32.02 24.05 -44.39
CA ILE A 202 31.75 25.40 -43.88
C ILE A 202 32.36 26.45 -44.82
N ALA A 203 31.56 27.41 -45.27
CA ALA A 203 32.05 28.56 -46.02
C ALA A 203 32.72 29.54 -45.06
N LEU A 204 34.04 29.73 -45.21
CA LEU A 204 34.81 30.63 -44.36
C LEU A 204 34.39 32.09 -44.60
N PRO A 205 34.23 32.89 -43.54
CA PRO A 205 33.89 34.31 -43.65
C PRO A 205 35.05 35.14 -44.25
N LEU A 206 34.76 36.40 -44.61
CA LEU A 206 35.77 37.33 -45.15
C LEU A 206 36.80 37.73 -44.08
N ASP A 207 36.36 37.88 -42.83
CA ASP A 207 37.17 38.22 -41.66
C ASP A 207 36.96 37.20 -40.54
N VAL A 208 37.84 37.22 -39.54
CA VAL A 208 37.81 36.28 -38.40
C VAL A 208 36.68 36.59 -37.38
N ALA A 209 36.05 37.76 -37.47
CA ALA A 209 35.03 38.22 -36.51
C ALA A 209 33.58 37.92 -36.95
N SER A 210 33.37 37.68 -38.24
CA SER A 210 32.05 37.42 -38.82
C SER A 210 31.70 35.92 -38.79
N LEU A 211 30.39 35.64 -38.75
CA LEU A 211 29.87 34.27 -38.79
C LEU A 211 29.88 33.73 -40.23
N PRO A 212 30.14 32.43 -40.42
CA PRO A 212 30.02 31.76 -41.72
C PRO A 212 28.64 31.97 -42.36
N GLU A 213 28.59 32.40 -43.63
CA GLU A 213 27.31 32.60 -44.33
C GLU A 213 26.61 31.30 -44.72
N LYS A 214 27.34 30.18 -44.86
CA LYS A 214 26.76 28.89 -45.23
C LYS A 214 27.59 27.77 -44.64
N GLY A 215 26.92 26.70 -44.22
CA GLY A 215 27.61 25.47 -43.90
C GLY A 215 26.66 24.34 -43.53
N THR A 216 27.23 23.15 -43.47
CA THR A 216 26.58 21.93 -43.00
C THR A 216 27.52 21.21 -42.04
N ILE A 217 26.95 20.64 -40.97
CA ILE A 217 27.64 19.77 -40.02
C ILE A 217 26.79 18.53 -39.86
N ASP A 218 27.35 17.39 -40.20
CA ASP A 218 26.76 16.06 -40.05
C ASP A 218 27.51 15.32 -38.95
N ALA A 219 26.84 15.02 -37.84
CA ALA A 219 27.43 14.29 -36.73
C ALA A 219 26.63 13.02 -36.43
N THR A 220 27.33 11.94 -36.12
CA THR A 220 26.78 10.68 -35.62
C THR A 220 27.31 10.44 -34.22
N LEU A 221 26.40 10.30 -33.27
CA LEU A 221 26.68 9.99 -31.87
C LEU A 221 26.28 8.55 -31.59
N LEU A 222 27.25 7.74 -31.17
CA LEU A 222 27.04 6.43 -30.60
C LEU A 222 27.15 6.53 -29.08
N THR A 223 26.12 6.11 -28.36
CA THR A 223 26.10 6.15 -26.90
C THR A 223 25.64 4.82 -26.30
N SER A 224 26.21 4.44 -25.16
CA SER A 224 25.83 3.25 -24.40
C SER A 224 24.40 3.33 -23.82
N HIS A 225 23.80 4.53 -23.77
CA HIS A 225 22.47 4.76 -23.20
C HIS A 225 21.32 4.77 -24.21
N TYR A 226 21.59 4.61 -25.52
CA TYR A 226 20.56 4.60 -26.56
C TYR A 226 20.84 3.49 -27.58
N ALA A 227 19.80 2.75 -27.98
CA ALA A 227 19.96 1.53 -28.77
C ALA A 227 20.41 1.80 -30.23
N TYR A 228 20.05 2.96 -30.78
CA TYR A 228 20.36 3.34 -32.16
C TYR A 228 21.34 4.52 -32.18
N PRO A 229 22.30 4.56 -33.13
CA PRO A 229 23.14 5.75 -33.30
C PRO A 229 22.27 6.97 -33.65
N LEU A 230 22.60 8.11 -33.05
CA LEU A 230 21.89 9.37 -33.26
C LEU A 230 22.60 10.20 -34.32
N VAL A 231 21.87 10.70 -35.31
CA VAL A 231 22.37 11.58 -36.36
C VAL A 231 21.90 13.00 -36.07
N VAL A 232 22.84 13.93 -35.97
CA VAL A 232 22.63 15.36 -35.82
C VAL A 232 23.06 16.04 -37.11
N ILE A 233 22.14 16.77 -37.74
CA ILE A 233 22.42 17.54 -38.95
C ILE A 233 22.13 19.01 -38.64
N LEU A 234 23.15 19.85 -38.75
CA LEU A 234 23.07 21.30 -38.63
C LEU A 234 23.34 21.90 -40.02
N GLU A 235 22.37 22.62 -40.57
CA GLU A 235 22.52 23.30 -41.86
C GLU A 235 22.08 24.75 -41.73
N TRP A 236 22.79 25.67 -42.40
CA TRP A 236 22.40 27.09 -42.38
C TRP A 236 22.75 27.83 -43.67
N VAL A 237 21.99 28.90 -43.89
CA VAL A 237 22.22 29.89 -44.94
C VAL A 237 21.94 31.29 -44.37
N GLY A 238 22.91 32.18 -44.51
CA GLY A 238 22.94 33.49 -43.88
C GLY A 238 22.87 33.39 -42.36
N LYS A 239 21.88 34.04 -41.78
CA LYS A 239 21.68 34.16 -40.32
C LYS A 239 20.63 33.19 -39.76
N SER A 240 20.26 32.16 -40.52
CA SER A 240 19.23 31.20 -40.13
C SER A 240 19.57 29.79 -40.59
N GLY A 241 19.16 28.80 -39.81
CA GLY A 241 19.39 27.40 -40.12
C GLY A 241 18.45 26.47 -39.36
N THR A 242 18.73 25.18 -39.46
CA THR A 242 17.98 24.13 -38.78
C THR A 242 18.96 23.15 -38.14
N ILE A 243 18.69 22.79 -36.89
CA ILE A 243 19.28 21.62 -36.23
C ILE A 243 18.23 20.52 -36.30
N SER A 244 18.60 19.36 -36.84
CA SER A 244 17.78 18.17 -36.80
C SER A 244 18.49 17.04 -36.08
N LEU A 245 17.73 16.27 -35.31
CA LEU A 245 18.19 15.08 -34.58
C LEU A 245 17.28 13.92 -34.96
N ALA A 246 17.85 12.81 -35.40
CA ALA A 246 17.11 11.61 -35.79
C ALA A 246 17.92 10.33 -35.52
N GLU A 247 17.26 9.18 -35.53
CA GLU A 247 17.94 7.88 -35.48
C GLU A 247 18.55 7.52 -36.84
N GLN A 248 19.77 6.96 -36.83
CA GLN A 248 20.46 6.53 -38.05
C GLN A 248 19.70 5.40 -38.76
N GLY A 249 19.57 5.47 -40.09
CA GLY A 249 18.93 4.43 -40.91
C GLY A 249 17.45 4.69 -41.27
N GLY A 250 16.97 5.93 -41.13
CA GLY A 250 15.60 6.32 -41.48
C GLY A 250 14.59 6.12 -40.35
N GLY A 251 15.06 6.14 -39.09
CA GLY A 251 14.20 6.08 -37.91
C GLY A 251 13.49 7.41 -37.62
N HIS A 252 13.03 7.60 -36.39
CA HIS A 252 12.15 8.72 -36.04
C HIS A 252 12.93 10.04 -35.92
N ALA A 253 12.36 11.13 -36.41
CA ALA A 253 12.88 12.47 -36.17
C ALA A 253 12.61 12.86 -34.70
N LEU A 254 13.67 13.00 -33.91
CA LEU A 254 13.59 13.30 -32.48
C LEU A 254 13.53 14.80 -32.21
N ALA A 255 14.16 15.62 -33.04
CA ALA A 255 14.04 17.07 -32.93
C ALA A 255 14.24 17.78 -34.28
N LEU A 256 13.52 18.89 -34.45
CA LEU A 256 13.71 19.85 -35.51
C LEU A 256 13.66 21.26 -34.90
N LEU A 257 14.81 21.91 -34.83
CA LEU A 257 15.02 23.17 -34.14
C LEU A 257 15.50 24.22 -35.16
N PRO A 258 14.57 24.98 -35.78
CA PRO A 258 14.95 26.09 -36.62
C PRO A 258 15.49 27.21 -35.74
N TRP A 259 16.64 27.75 -36.12
CA TRP A 259 17.33 28.78 -35.36
C TRP A 259 17.63 30.00 -36.23
N LYS A 260 17.72 31.16 -35.58
CA LYS A 260 18.16 32.43 -36.15
C LYS A 260 19.21 33.05 -35.25
N VAL A 261 20.23 33.65 -35.84
CA VAL A 261 21.30 34.33 -35.09
C VAL A 261 21.37 35.81 -35.46
N THR A 262 21.52 36.64 -34.45
CA THR A 262 21.90 38.05 -34.56
C THR A 262 23.16 38.28 -33.73
N PRO A 263 23.83 39.43 -33.87
CA PRO A 263 24.97 39.76 -33.00
C PRO A 263 24.64 39.69 -31.51
N GLU A 264 23.37 39.88 -31.15
CA GLU A 264 22.90 39.90 -29.77
C GLU A 264 22.27 38.58 -29.33
N ASN A 265 21.54 37.88 -30.21
CA ASN A 265 20.65 36.78 -29.82
C ASN A 265 20.78 35.54 -30.72
N ILE A 266 20.68 34.35 -30.13
CA ILE A 266 20.40 33.10 -30.83
C ILE A 266 18.99 32.67 -30.43
N VAL A 267 18.09 32.56 -31.41
CA VAL A 267 16.68 32.29 -31.19
C VAL A 267 16.30 30.99 -31.88
N ILE A 268 15.70 30.06 -31.14
CA ILE A 268 14.97 28.89 -31.65
C ILE A 268 13.48 29.17 -31.45
N GLU A 269 12.73 29.21 -32.54
CA GLU A 269 11.30 29.49 -32.54
C GLU A 269 10.54 28.36 -33.24
N GLN A 270 9.46 27.88 -32.64
CA GLN A 270 8.65 26.78 -33.20
C GLN A 270 9.45 25.48 -33.38
N GLY A 271 10.48 25.28 -32.56
CA GLY A 271 11.18 24.00 -32.48
C GLY A 271 10.24 22.90 -32.06
N ARG A 272 10.44 21.70 -32.60
CA ARG A 272 9.65 20.50 -32.28
C ARG A 272 10.58 19.41 -31.81
N TRP A 273 10.10 18.61 -30.88
CA TRP A 273 10.82 17.45 -30.37
C TRP A 273 9.85 16.32 -30.08
N GLU A 274 10.33 15.10 -30.25
CA GLU A 274 9.64 13.86 -29.97
C GLU A 274 10.63 12.87 -29.36
N TRP A 275 10.23 12.19 -28.30
CA TRP A 275 11.05 11.21 -27.61
C TRP A 275 10.30 9.88 -27.48
N PHE A 276 10.94 8.83 -27.97
CA PHE A 276 10.46 7.46 -27.98
C PHE A 276 11.41 6.62 -27.12
N GLY A 277 10.88 5.93 -26.10
CA GLY A 277 11.69 5.17 -25.13
C GLY A 277 11.16 5.13 -23.70
N LEU A 278 10.09 5.88 -23.41
CA LEU A 278 9.30 5.74 -22.19
C LEU A 278 8.01 4.95 -22.49
N ASP A 279 7.30 4.51 -21.45
CA ASP A 279 6.00 3.81 -21.59
C ASP A 279 4.97 4.58 -22.46
N GLN A 280 5.15 5.90 -22.60
CA GLN A 280 4.39 6.74 -23.53
C GLN A 280 5.33 7.67 -24.32
N PRO A 281 5.08 7.91 -25.62
CA PRO A 281 5.85 8.88 -26.40
C PRO A 281 5.60 10.30 -25.88
N LEU A 282 6.67 11.06 -25.69
CA LEU A 282 6.60 12.46 -25.33
C LEU A 282 6.86 13.31 -26.57
N ARG A 283 6.07 14.37 -26.74
CA ARG A 283 6.21 15.27 -27.90
C ARG A 283 5.89 16.69 -27.51
N GLY A 284 6.47 17.65 -28.20
CA GLY A 284 6.35 19.02 -27.75
C GLY A 284 6.94 20.07 -28.65
N GLY A 285 6.70 21.32 -28.24
CA GLY A 285 7.29 22.50 -28.84
C GLY A 285 8.36 23.08 -27.92
N VAL A 286 9.39 23.68 -28.50
CA VAL A 286 10.45 24.35 -27.75
C VAL A 286 10.78 25.70 -28.39
N ASN A 287 10.84 26.73 -27.55
CA ASN A 287 11.33 28.05 -27.89
C ASN A 287 12.49 28.38 -26.95
N ILE A 288 13.62 28.80 -27.49
CA ILE A 288 14.82 29.16 -26.73
C ILE A 288 15.32 30.50 -27.26
N ASN A 289 15.69 31.40 -26.38
CA ASN A 289 16.42 32.62 -26.71
C ASN A 289 17.66 32.71 -25.83
N ILE A 290 18.80 32.84 -26.47
CA ILE A 290 20.11 33.02 -25.84
C ILE A 290 20.59 34.42 -26.22
N ALA A 291 20.49 35.36 -25.29
CA ALA A 291 20.92 36.74 -25.48
C ALA A 291 22.35 36.96 -24.97
N GLN A 292 23.01 37.99 -25.52
CA GLN A 292 24.36 38.45 -25.19
C GLN A 292 25.47 37.40 -25.41
N TRP A 293 25.27 36.43 -26.31
CA TRP A 293 26.20 35.33 -26.53
C TRP A 293 27.61 35.76 -26.98
N GLN A 294 27.75 36.92 -27.64
CA GLN A 294 29.05 37.47 -28.06
C GLN A 294 29.86 38.10 -26.93
N LYS A 295 29.24 38.46 -25.80
CA LYS A 295 29.95 39.07 -24.65
C LYS A 295 30.71 38.05 -23.80
N GLY A 296 30.56 36.76 -24.10
CA GLY A 296 31.19 35.66 -23.38
C GLY A 296 30.19 34.80 -22.62
N LEU A 297 30.64 33.64 -22.16
CA LEU A 297 29.79 32.64 -21.47
C LEU A 297 29.19 33.16 -20.16
N THR A 298 29.84 34.12 -19.50
CA THR A 298 29.43 34.68 -18.21
C THR A 298 28.26 35.66 -18.31
N ASP A 299 28.14 36.38 -19.43
CA ASP A 299 27.10 37.40 -19.65
C ASP A 299 25.87 36.83 -20.39
N LEU A 300 25.90 35.55 -20.73
CA LEU A 300 24.85 34.87 -21.48
C LEU A 300 23.54 34.82 -20.69
N ARG A 301 22.45 35.25 -21.34
CA ARG A 301 21.10 35.23 -20.79
C ARG A 301 20.23 34.21 -21.52
N LEU A 302 19.70 33.24 -20.78
CA LEU A 302 18.81 32.19 -21.30
C LEU A 302 17.36 32.53 -20.96
N THR A 303 16.49 32.47 -21.98
CA THR A 303 15.04 32.36 -21.83
C THR A 303 14.59 31.12 -22.59
N ALA A 304 13.76 30.27 -21.98
CA ALA A 304 13.30 29.06 -22.63
C ALA A 304 11.84 28.75 -22.28
N ARG A 305 11.11 28.15 -23.23
CA ARG A 305 9.78 27.61 -23.01
C ARG A 305 9.66 26.27 -23.74
N LEU A 306 9.43 25.23 -22.97
CA LEU A 306 9.25 23.86 -23.43
C LEU A 306 7.81 23.43 -23.11
N ASN A 307 7.11 22.94 -24.13
CA ASN A 307 5.82 22.29 -23.95
C ASN A 307 6.04 20.78 -24.06
N VAL A 308 5.39 20.00 -23.19
CA VAL A 308 5.39 18.54 -23.19
C VAL A 308 3.96 18.06 -23.25
N MET A 309 3.61 17.37 -24.34
CA MET A 309 2.29 16.79 -24.56
C MET A 309 2.30 15.32 -24.15
N THR A 310 1.27 14.92 -23.41
CA THR A 310 1.05 13.55 -22.92
C THR A 310 -0.39 13.12 -23.22
N GLU A 311 -0.68 11.83 -23.17
CA GLU A 311 -1.98 11.29 -23.55
C GLU A 311 -2.37 10.08 -22.68
N GLY A 312 -3.63 10.01 -22.26
CA GLY A 312 -4.18 8.91 -21.48
C GLY A 312 -5.71 8.86 -21.58
N LYS A 313 -6.38 8.06 -20.75
CA LYS A 313 -7.86 7.98 -20.75
C LYS A 313 -8.54 9.30 -20.41
N ALA A 314 -7.86 10.18 -19.65
CA ALA A 314 -8.33 11.53 -19.36
C ALA A 314 -8.12 12.54 -20.53
N GLY A 315 -7.68 12.06 -21.70
CA GLY A 315 -7.41 12.86 -22.90
C GLY A 315 -5.95 13.34 -22.99
N LYS A 316 -5.73 14.44 -23.72
CA LYS A 316 -4.41 15.05 -23.89
C LYS A 316 -4.07 15.97 -22.72
N GLY A 317 -2.87 15.82 -22.16
CA GLY A 317 -2.31 16.70 -21.11
C GLY A 317 -1.16 17.53 -21.67
N ASN A 318 -1.10 18.81 -21.33
CA ASN A 318 0.00 19.70 -21.71
C ASN A 318 0.71 20.23 -20.46
N LEU A 319 2.01 19.98 -20.37
CA LEU A 319 2.90 20.49 -19.33
C LEU A 319 3.80 21.55 -19.94
N VAL A 320 3.86 22.73 -19.35
CA VAL A 320 4.70 23.85 -19.80
C VAL A 320 5.80 24.07 -18.79
N ILE A 321 7.05 24.02 -19.25
CA ILE A 321 8.25 24.34 -18.50
C ILE A 321 8.78 25.65 -19.06
N SER A 322 8.88 26.71 -18.25
CA SER A 322 9.39 28.01 -18.70
C SER A 322 10.47 28.53 -17.79
N ILE A 323 11.53 29.02 -18.41
CA ILE A 323 12.68 29.68 -17.79
C ILE A 323 12.59 31.16 -18.21
N PRO A 324 12.34 32.09 -17.28
CA PRO A 324 12.41 33.52 -17.58
C PRO A 324 13.87 33.91 -17.87
N GLU A 325 14.09 35.13 -18.36
CA GLU A 325 15.43 35.60 -18.70
C GLU A 325 16.39 35.51 -17.50
N THR A 326 17.36 34.62 -17.59
CA THR A 326 18.26 34.27 -16.48
C THR A 326 19.71 34.21 -16.95
N ALA A 327 20.63 34.74 -16.15
CA ALA A 327 22.06 34.55 -16.39
C ALA A 327 22.45 33.07 -16.19
N VAL A 328 23.22 32.51 -17.13
CA VAL A 328 23.71 31.14 -17.03
C VAL A 328 25.11 31.14 -16.46
N ASN A 329 25.26 30.65 -15.23
CA ASN A 329 26.56 30.37 -14.63
C ASN A 329 26.73 28.85 -14.49
N TRP A 330 27.81 28.33 -15.07
CA TRP A 330 28.08 26.90 -15.15
C TRP A 330 28.58 26.30 -13.82
N LEU A 331 29.25 27.11 -12.99
CA LEU A 331 29.82 26.68 -11.72
C LEU A 331 28.82 26.79 -10.56
N ASP A 332 27.91 27.76 -10.63
CA ASP A 332 26.81 27.94 -9.68
C ASP A 332 25.57 28.44 -10.43
N ALA A 333 24.75 27.50 -10.88
CA ALA A 333 23.50 27.81 -11.56
C ALA A 333 22.51 28.42 -10.57
N GLN A 334 21.75 29.42 -11.00
CA GLN A 334 20.61 29.93 -10.23
C GLN A 334 19.42 30.15 -11.16
N ILE A 335 18.89 29.05 -11.69
CA ILE A 335 17.93 29.06 -12.78
C ILE A 335 16.50 28.91 -12.24
N PRO A 336 15.69 29.97 -12.22
CA PRO A 336 14.27 29.84 -11.91
C PRO A 336 13.55 29.11 -13.05
N ILE A 337 12.72 28.14 -12.70
CA ILE A 337 11.92 27.37 -13.65
C ILE A 337 10.47 27.35 -13.15
N GLN A 338 9.52 27.58 -14.04
CA GLN A 338 8.10 27.45 -13.77
C GLN A 338 7.58 26.22 -14.52
N ILE A 339 7.12 25.21 -13.80
CA ILE A 339 6.54 24.00 -14.38
C ILE A 339 5.04 24.01 -14.08
N THR A 340 4.21 24.23 -15.10
CA THR A 340 2.77 24.33 -14.95
C THR A 340 2.05 23.51 -16.01
N GLY A 341 1.07 22.70 -15.60
CA GLY A 341 0.19 22.01 -16.54
C GLY A 341 -0.26 20.65 -16.04
N ILE A 342 -0.68 19.81 -16.99
CA ILE A 342 -1.29 18.51 -16.73
C ILE A 342 -0.55 17.43 -17.50
N VAL A 343 -0.27 16.33 -16.82
CA VAL A 343 0.27 15.10 -17.38
C VAL A 343 -0.80 14.03 -17.26
N ASN A 344 -1.16 13.40 -18.38
CA ASN A 344 -2.04 12.24 -18.40
C ASN A 344 -1.21 11.00 -18.74
N LYS A 345 -1.41 9.91 -17.99
CA LYS A 345 -0.80 8.61 -18.28
C LYS A 345 -1.80 7.51 -17.91
N GLU A 346 -2.14 6.66 -18.87
CA GLU A 346 -3.07 5.54 -18.68
C GLU A 346 -4.40 5.99 -18.01
N LEU A 347 -4.64 5.59 -16.77
CA LEU A 347 -5.83 5.92 -15.98
C LEU A 347 -5.65 7.17 -15.10
N MET A 348 -4.41 7.63 -14.91
CA MET A 348 -4.05 8.66 -13.96
C MET A 348 -3.85 10.02 -14.65
N GLN A 349 -4.20 11.08 -13.91
CA GLN A 349 -3.95 12.46 -14.28
C GLN A 349 -3.17 13.13 -13.14
N ALA A 350 -2.08 13.79 -13.48
CA ALA A 350 -1.29 14.62 -12.58
C ALA A 350 -1.32 16.07 -13.03
N SER A 351 -1.42 17.02 -12.10
CA SER A 351 -1.28 18.45 -12.36
C SER A 351 -0.12 19.01 -11.55
N ALA A 352 0.74 19.78 -12.21
CA ALA A 352 1.89 20.43 -11.61
C ALA A 352 1.70 21.95 -11.64
N GLN A 353 1.98 22.61 -10.52
CA GLN A 353 2.25 24.04 -10.44
C GLN A 353 3.48 24.19 -9.54
N LEU A 354 4.67 24.18 -10.15
CA LEU A 354 5.94 24.08 -9.47
C LEU A 354 6.84 25.25 -9.90
N PRO A 355 6.77 26.40 -9.21
CA PRO A 355 7.85 27.38 -9.23
C PRO A 355 9.07 26.78 -8.52
N VAL A 356 10.13 26.49 -9.26
CA VAL A 356 11.37 25.92 -8.71
C VAL A 356 12.57 26.79 -9.06
N LYS A 357 13.66 26.60 -8.34
CA LYS A 357 14.95 27.20 -8.63
C LYS A 357 16.01 26.12 -8.66
N VAL A 358 16.71 25.97 -9.78
CA VAL A 358 17.83 25.04 -9.92
C VAL A 358 19.10 25.72 -9.43
N THR A 359 19.77 25.12 -8.44
CA THR A 359 20.96 25.65 -7.77
C THR A 359 22.14 24.66 -7.83
N GLY A 360 23.37 25.16 -7.68
CA GLY A 360 24.60 24.34 -7.67
C GLY A 360 25.20 24.09 -9.05
N MET A 361 26.10 23.12 -9.16
CA MET A 361 26.75 22.76 -10.43
C MET A 361 25.75 22.08 -11.37
N LEU A 362 25.74 22.45 -12.66
CA LEU A 362 24.80 21.87 -13.64
C LEU A 362 24.98 20.36 -13.86
N THR A 363 26.11 19.77 -13.45
CA THR A 363 26.38 18.33 -13.51
C THR A 363 25.71 17.54 -12.37
N ASP A 364 25.40 18.18 -11.24
CA ASP A 364 24.67 17.59 -10.11
C ASP A 364 23.80 18.67 -9.43
N PRO A 365 22.72 19.11 -10.10
CA PRO A 365 21.94 20.25 -9.64
C PRO A 365 21.01 19.89 -8.48
N THR A 366 20.72 20.88 -7.64
CA THR A 366 19.64 20.80 -6.64
C THR A 366 18.43 21.62 -7.09
N VAL A 367 17.24 21.06 -6.98
CA VAL A 367 15.97 21.74 -7.30
C VAL A 367 15.32 22.22 -6.02
N GLU A 368 15.22 23.52 -5.83
CA GLU A 368 14.55 24.16 -4.70
C GLU A 368 13.11 24.53 -5.05
N PHE A 369 12.13 23.95 -4.35
CA PHE A 369 10.71 24.24 -4.56
C PHE A 369 10.30 25.52 -3.85
N GLN A 370 9.86 26.52 -4.62
CA GLN A 370 9.49 27.84 -4.10
C GLN A 370 8.04 27.85 -3.59
N SER A 371 7.65 28.97 -2.99
CA SER A 371 6.27 29.20 -2.53
C SER A 371 5.25 28.98 -3.65
N GLY A 372 4.16 28.27 -3.34
CA GLY A 372 3.14 27.88 -4.32
C GLY A 372 3.40 26.55 -5.03
N SER A 373 4.53 25.88 -4.78
CA SER A 373 4.81 24.54 -5.33
C SER A 373 3.83 23.49 -4.84
N LEU A 374 2.98 23.02 -5.74
CA LEU A 374 1.98 22.00 -5.51
C LEU A 374 1.95 20.99 -6.66
N PHE A 375 2.07 19.72 -6.29
CA PHE A 375 1.83 18.60 -7.19
C PHE A 375 0.52 17.90 -6.80
N ARG A 376 -0.30 17.52 -7.77
CA ARG A 376 -1.55 16.80 -7.51
C ARG A 376 -1.71 15.62 -8.45
N PHE A 377 -2.38 14.57 -7.99
CA PHE A 377 -2.76 13.43 -8.83
C PHE A 377 -4.15 12.90 -8.50
N LYS A 378 -4.80 12.28 -9.49
CA LYS A 378 -6.10 11.61 -9.38
C LYS A 378 -6.25 10.52 -10.44
N GLY A 379 -7.15 9.58 -10.18
CA GLY A 379 -7.47 8.46 -11.07
C GLY A 379 -7.64 7.15 -10.31
N PRO A 380 -8.15 6.10 -10.97
CA PRO A 380 -8.32 4.78 -10.36
C PRO A 380 -6.96 4.08 -10.19
N LEU A 381 -6.77 3.47 -9.01
CA LEU A 381 -5.60 2.64 -8.67
C LEU A 381 -5.93 1.15 -8.81
N THR A 382 -7.15 0.74 -8.45
CA THR A 382 -7.67 -0.62 -8.62
C THR A 382 -9.10 -0.54 -9.19
N GLU A 383 -9.77 -1.68 -9.38
CA GLU A 383 -11.18 -1.72 -9.81
C GLU A 383 -12.12 -1.06 -8.79
N THR A 384 -11.77 -1.10 -7.50
CA THR A 384 -12.60 -0.56 -6.41
C THR A 384 -12.12 0.79 -5.92
N LEU A 385 -10.80 1.05 -5.95
CA LEU A 385 -10.15 2.20 -5.34
C LEU A 385 -9.82 3.29 -6.35
N THR A 386 -10.37 4.48 -6.13
CA THR A 386 -10.07 5.68 -6.90
C THR A 386 -9.52 6.80 -6.03
N ILE A 387 -8.36 7.34 -6.41
CA ILE A 387 -7.84 8.59 -5.83
C ILE A 387 -8.58 9.75 -6.48
N THR A 388 -9.42 10.44 -5.73
CA THR A 388 -10.16 11.61 -6.24
C THR A 388 -9.30 12.84 -6.24
N ASP A 389 -8.44 12.98 -5.23
CA ASP A 389 -7.50 14.09 -5.11
C ASP A 389 -6.37 13.73 -4.13
N ALA A 390 -5.14 13.69 -4.63
CA ALA A 390 -3.97 13.69 -3.78
C ALA A 390 -3.14 14.93 -4.03
N ARG A 391 -2.70 15.58 -2.95
CA ARG A 391 -1.99 16.87 -2.97
C ARG A 391 -0.67 16.72 -2.23
N LEU A 392 0.41 17.09 -2.90
CA LEU A 392 1.76 17.12 -2.35
C LEU A 392 2.27 18.56 -2.42
N PRO A 393 2.11 19.34 -1.34
CA PRO A 393 2.75 20.63 -1.21
C PRO A 393 4.27 20.44 -1.07
N LEU A 394 5.04 21.03 -1.98
CA LEU A 394 6.50 20.89 -2.03
C LEU A 394 7.23 22.19 -1.63
N ALA A 395 6.50 23.28 -1.37
CA ALA A 395 7.11 24.57 -1.03
C ALA A 395 8.08 24.47 0.17
N GLY A 396 9.32 24.95 -0.03
CA GLY A 396 10.39 24.89 0.97
C GLY A 396 11.09 23.54 1.10
N THR A 397 10.86 22.61 0.16
CA THR A 397 11.63 21.37 0.02
C THR A 397 12.70 21.52 -1.06
N THR A 398 13.70 20.65 -1.04
CA THR A 398 14.69 20.52 -2.11
C THR A 398 14.73 19.08 -2.62
N LEU A 399 15.09 18.91 -3.88
CA LEU A 399 15.30 17.61 -4.52
C LEU A 399 16.68 17.60 -5.17
N SER A 400 17.53 16.66 -4.77
CA SER A 400 18.83 16.39 -5.38
C SER A 400 18.87 14.96 -5.91
N SER A 401 20.01 14.56 -6.46
CA SER A 401 20.32 13.17 -6.82
C SER A 401 20.16 12.19 -5.65
N ASN A 402 20.36 12.65 -4.42
CA ASN A 402 20.18 11.83 -3.21
C ASN A 402 18.71 11.70 -2.77
N GLY A 403 17.83 12.66 -3.09
CA GLY A 403 16.41 12.61 -2.79
C GLY A 403 15.80 13.91 -2.27
N PHE A 404 14.57 13.81 -1.73
CA PHE A 404 13.84 14.94 -1.16
C PHE A 404 14.35 15.30 0.24
N ASN A 405 14.52 16.60 0.47
CA ASN A 405 14.92 17.17 1.75
C ASN A 405 13.94 18.27 2.19
N GLY A 406 13.59 18.31 3.47
CA GLY A 406 12.73 19.36 4.05
C GLY A 406 11.34 18.88 4.48
N ARG A 407 10.34 19.76 4.51
CA ARG A 407 8.98 19.45 5.01
C ARG A 407 8.13 18.80 3.92
N LEU A 408 8.14 17.46 3.85
CA LEU A 408 7.38 16.69 2.89
C LEU A 408 6.02 16.28 3.48
N ASN A 409 4.96 16.86 2.92
CA ASN A 409 3.57 16.63 3.34
C ASN A 409 2.75 16.03 2.19
N ALA A 410 1.70 15.28 2.54
CA ALA A 410 0.75 14.74 1.56
C ALA A 410 -0.67 14.77 2.12
N ILE A 411 -1.65 14.97 1.25
CA ILE A 411 -3.07 14.81 1.57
C ILE A 411 -3.66 13.91 0.51
N VAL A 412 -4.31 12.82 0.90
CA VAL A 412 -4.89 11.84 -0.03
C VAL A 412 -6.37 11.71 0.29
N VAL A 413 -7.20 11.97 -0.71
CA VAL A 413 -8.63 11.69 -0.69
C VAL A 413 -8.88 10.57 -1.68
N ALA A 414 -9.50 9.50 -1.20
CA ALA A 414 -9.79 8.32 -1.98
C ALA A 414 -11.21 7.82 -1.72
N GLN A 415 -11.74 7.13 -2.71
CA GLN A 415 -13.06 6.49 -2.66
C GLN A 415 -12.87 5.03 -3.02
N ASP A 416 -13.33 4.12 -2.16
CA ASP A 416 -13.37 2.69 -2.43
C ASP A 416 -14.81 2.18 -2.38
N SER A 417 -15.27 1.54 -3.47
CA SER A 417 -16.65 1.05 -3.58
C SER A 417 -17.05 -0.01 -2.54
N ILE A 418 -16.07 -0.72 -1.94
CA ILE A 418 -16.28 -1.77 -0.93
C ILE A 418 -16.05 -1.20 0.47
N TRP A 419 -14.95 -0.49 0.67
CA TRP A 419 -14.51 -0.08 2.01
C TRP A 419 -15.09 1.27 2.43
N GLY A 420 -15.36 2.17 1.49
CA GLY A 420 -15.86 3.52 1.74
C GLY A 420 -14.88 4.61 1.36
N ASP A 421 -15.28 5.85 1.64
CA ASP A 421 -14.50 7.05 1.34
C ASP A 421 -13.57 7.39 2.49
N TYR A 422 -12.37 7.88 2.19
CA TYR A 422 -11.42 8.28 3.21
C TYR A 422 -10.49 9.42 2.81
N ARG A 423 -10.07 10.18 3.81
CA ARG A 423 -9.13 11.29 3.70
C ARG A 423 -8.03 11.13 4.72
N ILE A 424 -6.78 11.03 4.26
CA ILE A 424 -5.59 10.94 5.11
C ILE A 424 -4.64 12.10 4.83
N HIS A 425 -4.13 12.69 5.90
CA HIS A 425 -3.08 13.69 5.90
C HIS A 425 -1.79 13.07 6.42
N PHE A 426 -0.68 13.41 5.78
CA PHE A 426 0.67 13.14 6.22
C PHE A 426 1.41 14.47 6.35
N GLN A 427 2.05 14.68 7.49
CA GLN A 427 2.91 15.83 7.74
C GLN A 427 4.24 15.34 8.24
N GLY A 428 5.30 15.57 7.46
CA GLY A 428 6.59 14.95 7.75
C GLY A 428 7.81 15.78 7.39
N LYS A 429 8.97 15.22 7.72
CA LYS A 429 10.29 15.73 7.36
C LYS A 429 11.04 14.64 6.62
N ALA A 430 11.55 15.00 5.44
CA ALA A 430 12.37 14.15 4.58
C ALA A 430 13.85 14.55 4.69
N ILE A 431 14.72 13.55 4.62
CA ILE A 431 16.18 13.66 4.52
C ILE A 431 16.62 12.67 3.46
N ASP A 432 17.14 13.19 2.34
CA ASP A 432 17.55 12.41 1.16
C ASP A 432 16.54 11.34 0.76
N PHE A 433 15.24 11.66 0.86
CA PHE A 433 14.19 10.66 0.74
C PHE A 433 13.86 10.34 -0.72
N LEU A 434 13.98 9.06 -1.05
CA LEU A 434 13.39 8.41 -2.21
C LEU A 434 12.69 7.12 -1.74
N PRO A 435 11.75 6.54 -2.51
CA PRO A 435 11.24 5.21 -2.19
C PRO A 435 12.41 4.23 -2.04
N ASP A 436 12.46 3.57 -0.87
CA ASP A 436 13.49 2.60 -0.51
C ASP A 436 14.91 3.14 -0.25
N ASN A 437 15.11 4.47 -0.16
CA ASN A 437 16.37 5.12 0.21
C ASN A 437 16.16 6.40 1.04
N GLY A 438 16.99 6.63 2.05
CA GLY A 438 16.90 7.82 2.91
C GLY A 438 15.72 7.75 3.87
N THR A 439 15.27 8.89 4.40
CA THR A 439 14.27 8.90 5.49
C THR A 439 13.16 9.92 5.32
N TRP A 440 11.92 9.52 5.58
CA TRP A 440 10.75 10.39 5.72
C TRP A 440 10.02 10.04 7.01
N GLN A 441 10.08 10.92 8.00
CA GLN A 441 9.34 10.78 9.26
C GLN A 441 8.04 11.57 9.18
N TRP A 442 6.91 11.00 9.57
CA TRP A 442 5.61 11.66 9.45
C TRP A 442 4.73 11.48 10.69
N ARG A 443 3.88 12.48 10.90
CA ARG A 443 2.62 12.37 11.63
C ARG A 443 1.50 12.21 10.61
N TYR A 444 0.54 11.34 10.89
CA TYR A 444 -0.61 11.14 10.04
C TYR A 444 -1.91 11.28 10.84
N TRP A 445 -2.96 11.74 10.17
CA TRP A 445 -4.31 11.78 10.71
C TRP A 445 -5.34 11.80 9.59
N GLY A 446 -6.57 11.43 9.89
CA GLY A 446 -7.60 11.38 8.87
C GLY A 446 -8.89 10.81 9.39
N GLU A 447 -9.82 10.63 8.47
CA GLU A 447 -11.16 10.12 8.73
C GLU A 447 -11.68 9.39 7.50
N GLY A 448 -12.66 8.53 7.71
CA GLY A 448 -13.35 7.84 6.63
C GLY A 448 -14.51 6.98 7.09
N ASP A 449 -15.10 6.30 6.13
CA ASP A 449 -16.15 5.31 6.34
C ASP A 449 -15.57 3.89 6.27
N LEU A 450 -16.27 2.95 6.91
CA LEU A 450 -16.05 1.51 6.80
C LEU A 450 -17.39 0.84 6.51
N LEU A 451 -17.76 0.84 5.23
CA LEU A 451 -19.09 0.44 4.76
C LEU A 451 -19.50 -0.98 5.22
N PRO A 452 -18.63 -2.02 5.16
CA PRO A 452 -19.03 -3.38 5.55
C PRO A 452 -19.43 -3.51 7.02
N LEU A 453 -18.93 -2.60 7.88
CA LEU A 453 -19.22 -2.55 9.31
C LEU A 453 -20.08 -1.35 9.71
N LYS A 454 -20.62 -0.61 8.73
CA LYS A 454 -21.46 0.59 8.91
C LYS A 454 -20.88 1.57 9.94
N ALA A 455 -19.57 1.81 9.86
CA ALA A 455 -18.82 2.60 10.82
C ALA A 455 -18.21 3.85 10.19
N ARG A 456 -18.01 4.88 10.99
CA ARG A 456 -17.09 5.98 10.71
C ARG A 456 -15.88 5.84 11.60
N TRP A 457 -14.72 6.20 11.06
CA TRP A 457 -13.47 6.14 11.81
C TRP A 457 -12.68 7.43 11.70
N ASP A 458 -11.98 7.75 12.78
CA ASP A 458 -10.93 8.77 12.83
C ASP A 458 -9.60 8.07 13.13
N ILE A 459 -8.51 8.50 12.51
CA ILE A 459 -7.18 7.94 12.73
C ILE A 459 -6.18 9.04 13.06
N ALA A 460 -5.24 8.76 13.96
CA ALA A 460 -4.08 9.59 14.19
C ALA A 460 -2.87 8.76 14.63
N GLY A 461 -1.67 9.18 14.25
CA GLY A 461 -0.45 8.49 14.63
C GLY A 461 0.83 9.09 14.09
N THR A 462 1.92 8.34 14.27
CA THR A 462 3.25 8.70 13.79
C THR A 462 3.92 7.48 13.16
N GLY A 463 4.76 7.70 12.16
CA GLY A 463 5.49 6.65 11.47
C GLY A 463 6.69 7.21 10.71
N TYR A 464 7.37 6.33 10.00
CA TYR A 464 8.46 6.72 9.11
C TYR A 464 8.64 5.71 7.98
N TRP A 465 9.27 6.17 6.91
CA TRP A 465 9.89 5.35 5.88
C TRP A 465 11.39 5.61 5.99
N ALA A 466 12.16 4.58 6.26
CA ALA A 466 13.62 4.65 6.30
C ALA A 466 14.17 3.50 5.44
N ASP A 467 14.82 3.85 4.35
CA ASP A 467 15.28 2.89 3.34
C ASP A 467 14.15 1.94 2.97
N LYS A 468 14.34 0.62 3.07
CA LYS A 468 13.31 -0.39 2.76
C LYS A 468 12.28 -0.61 3.87
N VAL A 469 12.29 0.15 4.95
CA VAL A 469 11.44 -0.07 6.13
C VAL A 469 10.36 0.99 6.23
N VAL A 470 9.10 0.58 6.21
CA VAL A 470 7.95 1.42 6.54
C VAL A 470 7.44 1.02 7.93
N SER A 471 7.40 1.97 8.86
CA SER A 471 6.95 1.74 10.23
C SER A 471 5.81 2.67 10.63
N PHE A 472 4.79 2.13 11.27
CA PHE A 472 3.76 2.88 12.00
C PHE A 472 4.04 2.70 13.49
N GLU A 473 4.66 3.73 14.09
CA GLU A 473 5.12 3.71 15.49
C GLU A 473 3.98 3.92 16.49
N LYS A 474 3.05 4.81 16.15
CA LYS A 474 1.84 5.07 16.93
C LYS A 474 0.65 5.04 15.99
N LEU A 475 -0.44 4.46 16.47
CA LEU A 475 -1.74 4.50 15.82
C LEU A 475 -2.79 4.56 16.92
N ASN A 476 -3.78 5.40 16.69
CA ASN A 476 -4.94 5.55 17.53
C ASN A 476 -6.11 5.82 16.60
N THR A 477 -7.00 4.84 16.47
CA THR A 477 -8.17 4.92 15.59
C THR A 477 -9.42 4.77 16.43
N GLY A 478 -10.31 5.76 16.39
CA GLY A 478 -11.65 5.66 16.97
C GLY A 478 -12.63 5.21 15.91
N PHE A 479 -13.61 4.40 16.31
CA PHE A 479 -14.79 4.09 15.51
C PHE A 479 -16.02 4.55 16.30
N ASP A 480 -17.05 5.06 15.62
CA ASP A 480 -18.32 5.38 16.27
C ASP A 480 -19.04 4.11 16.73
N VAL A 481 -19.15 3.12 15.84
CA VAL A 481 -19.77 1.82 16.08
C VAL A 481 -19.24 0.81 15.05
N LEU A 482 -19.10 -0.47 15.40
CA LEU A 482 -18.95 -1.53 14.40
C LEU A 482 -20.19 -2.40 14.41
N LYS A 483 -20.94 -2.42 13.31
CA LYS A 483 -22.16 -3.21 13.14
C LYS A 483 -21.97 -4.26 12.07
N TYR A 484 -22.11 -5.52 12.46
CA TYR A 484 -22.12 -6.65 11.53
C TYR A 484 -23.28 -7.58 11.86
N GLN A 485 -24.16 -7.83 10.88
CA GLN A 485 -25.41 -8.57 11.07
C GLN A 485 -26.19 -8.03 12.28
N HIS A 486 -26.32 -8.84 13.34
CA HIS A 486 -27.02 -8.50 14.57
C HIS A 486 -26.10 -8.18 15.76
N THR A 487 -24.80 -8.02 15.50
CA THR A 487 -23.80 -7.68 16.53
C THR A 487 -23.42 -6.20 16.40
N THR A 488 -23.43 -5.48 17.51
CA THR A 488 -23.06 -4.06 17.59
C THR A 488 -21.97 -3.85 18.63
N MET A 489 -20.80 -3.39 18.21
CA MET A 489 -19.71 -3.01 19.10
C MET A 489 -19.68 -1.49 19.24
N THR A 490 -19.87 -1.00 20.46
CA THR A 490 -20.02 0.43 20.74
C THR A 490 -18.68 1.10 21.02
N ALA A 491 -18.45 2.26 20.39
CA ALA A 491 -17.27 3.11 20.51
C ALA A 491 -15.92 2.35 20.55
N PRO A 492 -15.63 1.43 19.60
CA PRO A 492 -14.38 0.71 19.64
C PRO A 492 -13.19 1.60 19.30
N ARG A 493 -12.04 1.29 19.90
CA ARG A 493 -10.80 2.03 19.71
C ARG A 493 -9.66 1.07 19.44
N LEU A 494 -8.98 1.27 18.32
CA LEU A 494 -7.82 0.50 17.88
C LEU A 494 -6.53 1.28 18.16
N SER A 495 -5.58 0.64 18.82
CA SER A 495 -4.25 1.19 19.10
C SER A 495 -3.14 0.17 18.86
N LEU A 496 -1.89 0.62 18.87
CA LEU A 496 -0.71 -0.26 18.81
C LEU A 496 -0.08 -0.44 20.18
N GLU A 497 0.15 -1.70 20.53
CA GLU A 497 1.00 -2.13 21.65
C GLU A 497 2.47 -2.23 21.22
N SER A 498 2.71 -2.56 19.95
CA SER A 498 4.03 -2.46 19.32
C SER A 498 3.91 -1.92 17.89
N PRO A 499 4.93 -1.20 17.38
CA PRO A 499 4.91 -0.66 16.03
C PRO A 499 4.59 -1.72 14.97
N PHE A 500 3.84 -1.32 13.94
CA PHE A 500 3.75 -2.10 12.72
C PHE A 500 4.96 -1.82 11.85
N ARG A 501 5.77 -2.82 11.54
CA ARG A 501 6.95 -2.68 10.67
C ARG A 501 6.79 -3.56 9.44
N TRP A 502 6.99 -2.94 8.29
CA TRP A 502 7.02 -3.59 6.99
C TRP A 502 8.39 -3.38 6.35
N VAL A 503 9.17 -4.45 6.26
CA VAL A 503 10.44 -4.50 5.54
C VAL A 503 10.15 -4.95 4.11
N ARG A 504 10.34 -4.03 3.16
CA ARG A 504 10.12 -4.19 1.72
C ARG A 504 11.38 -4.71 1.03
N ASP A 505 11.93 -5.82 1.54
CA ASP A 505 13.08 -6.48 0.92
C ASP A 505 12.65 -7.78 0.23
N ASP A 506 12.98 -7.95 -1.04
CA ASP A 506 12.57 -9.11 -1.84
C ASP A 506 13.13 -10.44 -1.30
N LYS A 507 14.28 -10.42 -0.61
CA LYS A 507 14.92 -11.63 -0.08
C LYS A 507 14.44 -11.98 1.33
N LYS A 508 14.11 -10.97 2.13
CA LYS A 508 13.68 -11.14 3.53
C LYS A 508 12.54 -10.17 3.87
N PRO A 509 11.36 -10.35 3.25
CA PRO A 509 10.20 -9.53 3.60
C PRO A 509 9.77 -9.85 5.03
N LEU A 510 9.36 -8.82 5.76
CA LEU A 510 8.87 -8.97 7.13
C LEU A 510 7.75 -7.98 7.36
N PHE A 511 6.63 -8.47 7.87
CA PHE A 511 5.52 -7.66 8.33
C PHE A 511 5.10 -8.11 9.72
N ASN A 512 5.28 -7.25 10.72
CA ASN A 512 4.89 -7.57 12.09
C ASN A 512 4.36 -6.38 12.86
N GLY A 513 3.63 -6.65 13.95
CA GLY A 513 3.12 -5.63 14.86
C GLY A 513 2.22 -6.23 15.93
N LYS A 514 1.81 -5.42 16.90
CA LYS A 514 0.89 -5.83 17.95
C LYS A 514 -0.16 -4.75 18.16
N LEU A 515 -1.42 -5.12 17.99
CA LEU A 515 -2.57 -4.24 18.07
C LEU A 515 -3.43 -4.56 19.28
N LYS A 516 -4.17 -3.55 19.74
CA LYS A 516 -5.19 -3.66 20.77
C LYS A 516 -6.46 -2.98 20.29
N LEU A 517 -7.58 -3.69 20.28
CA LEU A 517 -8.91 -3.18 20.01
C LEU A 517 -9.71 -3.23 21.32
N THR A 518 -10.17 -2.09 21.80
CA THR A 518 -10.97 -1.97 23.03
C THR A 518 -12.37 -1.51 22.68
N SER A 519 -13.41 -2.16 23.20
CA SER A 519 -14.79 -1.66 23.14
C SER A 519 -15.34 -1.39 24.52
N GLN A 520 -16.32 -0.48 24.59
CA GLN A 520 -17.10 -0.26 25.81
C GLN A 520 -18.12 -1.38 26.04
N ARG A 521 -18.75 -1.89 24.97
CA ARG A 521 -19.81 -2.89 25.03
C ARG A 521 -20.04 -3.52 23.66
N ILE A 522 -20.33 -4.82 23.62
CA ILE A 522 -20.73 -5.57 22.43
C ILE A 522 -22.12 -6.16 22.68
N ASP A 523 -23.11 -5.74 21.91
CA ASP A 523 -24.50 -6.20 22.01
C ASP A 523 -24.81 -7.24 20.92
N PHE A 524 -25.59 -8.27 21.26
CA PHE A 524 -26.03 -9.35 20.36
C PHE A 524 -27.57 -9.36 20.17
N SER A 525 -28.05 -10.01 19.10
CA SER A 525 -29.46 -10.04 18.64
C SER A 525 -30.51 -10.37 19.70
N ALA A 526 -30.17 -11.21 20.68
CA ALA A 526 -31.13 -11.74 21.63
C ALA A 526 -31.29 -10.86 22.89
N GLY A 527 -30.49 -9.81 23.05
CA GLY A 527 -30.45 -8.98 24.27
C GLY A 527 -29.25 -9.25 25.18
N GLY A 528 -28.46 -10.28 24.89
CA GLY A 528 -27.18 -10.54 25.55
C GLY A 528 -26.10 -9.54 25.14
N PHE A 529 -25.11 -9.33 26.01
CA PHE A 529 -24.01 -8.40 25.78
C PHE A 529 -22.69 -8.87 26.42
N LEU A 530 -21.58 -8.37 25.89
CA LEU A 530 -20.31 -8.28 26.59
C LEU A 530 -20.11 -6.82 27.00
N ASP A 531 -19.68 -6.59 28.24
CA ASP A 531 -19.22 -5.27 28.69
C ASP A 531 -17.87 -4.93 28.02
N LYS A 532 -17.06 -4.12 28.70
CA LYS A 532 -15.73 -3.73 28.23
C LYS A 532 -14.93 -4.95 27.80
N ALA A 533 -14.58 -4.98 26.52
CA ALA A 533 -13.85 -6.07 25.89
C ALA A 533 -12.55 -5.55 25.25
N ASP A 534 -11.46 -6.24 25.54
CA ASP A 534 -10.13 -5.98 24.99
C ASP A 534 -9.73 -7.17 24.10
N PHE A 535 -9.43 -6.89 22.84
CA PHE A 535 -8.81 -7.83 21.91
C PHE A 535 -7.38 -7.41 21.65
N ILE A 536 -6.42 -8.22 22.07
CA ILE A 536 -4.98 -7.96 21.88
C ILE A 536 -4.44 -8.99 20.91
N ALA A 537 -3.80 -8.54 19.83
CA ALA A 537 -3.35 -9.44 18.78
C ALA A 537 -1.96 -9.10 18.25
N THR A 538 -1.17 -10.13 18.01
CA THR A 538 0.12 -10.06 17.30
C THR A 538 -0.08 -10.44 15.85
N VAL A 539 0.43 -9.61 14.94
CA VAL A 539 0.42 -9.83 13.50
C VAL A 539 1.82 -10.21 13.05
N ASN A 540 1.94 -11.26 12.23
CA ASN A 540 3.20 -11.71 11.63
C ASN A 540 2.96 -12.26 10.22
N GLY A 541 3.75 -11.80 9.24
CA GLY A 541 3.71 -12.24 7.85
C GLY A 541 4.81 -11.61 7.04
N ASP A 542 4.63 -11.59 5.72
CA ASP A 542 5.62 -11.05 4.77
C ASP A 542 5.19 -9.68 4.25
N SER A 543 3.89 -9.39 4.24
CA SER A 543 3.35 -8.09 3.78
C SER A 543 1.99 -7.78 4.40
N PRO A 544 1.50 -6.52 4.29
CA PRO A 544 0.13 -6.15 4.66
C PRO A 544 -0.97 -6.92 3.90
N PHE A 545 -0.62 -7.66 2.84
CA PHE A 545 -1.55 -8.45 2.04
C PHE A 545 -1.53 -9.94 2.38
N ASN A 546 -0.58 -10.42 3.18
CA ASN A 546 -0.48 -11.82 3.58
C ASN A 546 0.16 -11.93 4.97
N PHE A 547 -0.67 -12.20 5.98
CA PHE A 547 -0.23 -12.28 7.37
C PHE A 547 -1.12 -13.20 8.22
N ASN A 548 -0.55 -13.65 9.32
CA ASN A 548 -1.26 -14.36 10.38
C ASN A 548 -1.48 -13.43 11.57
N VAL A 549 -2.61 -13.59 12.24
CA VAL A 549 -2.95 -12.89 13.48
C VAL A 549 -3.13 -13.92 14.58
N LYS A 550 -2.45 -13.73 15.72
CA LYS A 550 -2.70 -14.47 16.95
C LYS A 550 -3.15 -13.50 18.01
N GLY A 551 -4.40 -13.60 18.45
CA GLY A 551 -4.97 -12.69 19.43
C GLY A 551 -5.77 -13.37 20.51
N GLU A 552 -6.03 -12.61 21.56
CA GLU A 552 -6.82 -13.01 22.71
C GLU A 552 -7.89 -11.95 22.97
N LEU A 553 -9.14 -12.39 23.08
CA LEU A 553 -10.28 -11.56 23.46
C LEU A 553 -10.61 -11.83 24.93
N SER A 554 -10.65 -10.78 25.74
CA SER A 554 -11.09 -10.84 27.14
C SER A 554 -12.13 -9.76 27.40
N ALA A 555 -13.17 -10.08 28.17
CA ALA A 555 -14.23 -9.13 28.54
C ALA A 555 -14.55 -9.22 30.04
N LYS A 556 -15.06 -8.12 30.60
CA LYS A 556 -15.52 -8.09 31.99
C LYS A 556 -16.80 -8.93 32.18
N PRO A 557 -17.04 -9.51 33.38
CA PRO A 557 -16.17 -9.48 34.56
C PRO A 557 -14.93 -10.38 34.42
N ASN A 558 -15.00 -11.56 33.78
CA ASN A 558 -13.86 -12.50 33.58
C ASN A 558 -14.06 -13.46 32.38
N ILE A 559 -14.67 -12.99 31.30
CA ILE A 559 -14.89 -13.76 30.07
C ILE A 559 -13.57 -13.81 29.28
N GLY A 560 -13.07 -15.01 28.98
CA GLY A 560 -11.80 -15.22 28.25
C GLY A 560 -10.59 -15.53 29.15
N PRO A 561 -9.36 -15.58 28.62
CA PRO A 561 -8.99 -15.18 27.26
C PRO A 561 -9.47 -16.19 26.20
N ILE A 562 -10.16 -15.70 25.18
CA ILE A 562 -10.59 -16.46 24.02
C ILE A 562 -9.48 -16.34 22.97
N ALA A 563 -8.79 -17.45 22.68
CA ALA A 563 -7.71 -17.47 21.72
C ALA A 563 -8.26 -17.48 20.29
N ILE A 564 -7.85 -16.50 19.48
CA ILE A 564 -8.26 -16.34 18.08
C ILE A 564 -7.00 -16.37 17.21
N ASN A 565 -6.91 -17.37 16.34
CA ASN A 565 -5.82 -17.49 15.37
C ASN A 565 -6.39 -17.36 13.97
N THR A 566 -5.91 -16.40 13.19
CA THR A 566 -6.39 -16.14 11.83
C THR A 566 -5.25 -16.01 10.83
N ARG A 567 -5.59 -16.19 9.56
CA ARG A 567 -4.75 -15.95 8.40
C ARG A 567 -5.51 -15.11 7.40
N TRP A 568 -4.87 -14.04 6.95
CA TRP A 568 -5.28 -13.21 5.84
C TRP A 568 -4.42 -13.54 4.62
N ASP A 569 -5.04 -13.86 3.50
CA ASP A 569 -4.37 -14.22 2.23
C ASP A 569 -4.53 -13.16 1.12
N GLY A 570 -5.04 -11.96 1.46
CA GLY A 570 -5.32 -10.89 0.52
C GLY A 570 -6.76 -10.85 0.01
N ALA A 571 -7.52 -11.94 0.20
CA ALA A 571 -8.91 -12.04 -0.23
C ALA A 571 -9.86 -12.53 0.89
N ARG A 572 -9.38 -13.41 1.77
CA ARG A 572 -10.18 -14.09 2.78
C ARG A 572 -9.47 -14.13 4.12
N LEU A 573 -10.24 -13.90 5.19
CA LEU A 573 -9.81 -14.11 6.56
C LEU A 573 -10.33 -15.47 7.04
N ARG A 574 -9.42 -16.39 7.36
CA ARG A 574 -9.78 -17.71 7.91
C ARG A 574 -9.18 -17.87 9.27
N GLY A 575 -9.91 -18.46 10.21
CA GLY A 575 -9.38 -18.63 11.55
C GLY A 575 -10.11 -19.66 12.38
N GLN A 576 -9.55 -19.86 13.55
CA GLN A 576 -10.11 -20.67 14.62
C GLN A 576 -10.18 -19.83 15.89
N MET A 577 -11.25 -20.05 16.64
CA MET A 577 -11.53 -19.46 17.93
C MET A 577 -11.63 -20.60 18.94
N ARG A 578 -10.86 -20.50 20.03
CA ARG A 578 -10.88 -21.48 21.11
C ARG A 578 -11.14 -20.77 22.42
N TRP A 579 -12.25 -21.12 23.03
CA TRP A 579 -12.62 -20.71 24.36
C TRP A 579 -12.23 -21.81 25.35
N PRO A 580 -11.32 -21.56 26.30
CA PRO A 580 -10.98 -22.54 27.35
C PRO A 580 -12.16 -22.82 28.27
N SER A 581 -12.08 -23.89 29.07
CA SER A 581 -13.11 -24.20 30.09
C SER A 581 -13.18 -23.07 31.11
N GLN A 582 -14.38 -22.54 31.34
CA GLN A 582 -14.66 -21.51 32.34
C GLN A 582 -15.98 -21.79 33.08
N PRO A 583 -16.13 -21.32 34.32
CA PRO A 583 -17.39 -21.38 35.06
C PRO A 583 -18.54 -20.73 34.27
N ILE A 584 -19.71 -21.36 34.23
CA ILE A 584 -20.80 -20.84 33.39
C ILE A 584 -21.39 -19.51 33.86
N ASN A 585 -21.31 -19.20 35.16
CA ASN A 585 -21.85 -17.97 35.74
C ASN A 585 -21.22 -16.70 35.16
N VAL A 586 -19.98 -16.75 34.66
CA VAL A 586 -19.34 -15.60 34.01
C VAL A 586 -20.03 -15.20 32.70
N PHE A 587 -20.85 -16.09 32.12
CA PHE A 587 -21.60 -15.85 30.88
C PHE A 587 -23.01 -15.30 31.11
N GLN A 588 -23.35 -14.91 32.35
CA GLN A 588 -24.68 -14.38 32.68
C GLN A 588 -25.10 -13.23 31.76
N SER A 589 -24.17 -12.34 31.39
CA SER A 589 -24.47 -11.18 30.53
C SER A 589 -24.84 -11.57 29.09
N LEU A 590 -24.48 -12.77 28.63
CA LEU A 590 -24.85 -13.28 27.30
C LEU A 590 -26.29 -13.78 27.25
N LEU A 591 -26.94 -13.97 28.40
CA LEU A 591 -28.34 -14.35 28.50
C LEU A 591 -29.23 -13.11 28.69
N PRO A 592 -30.33 -13.00 27.93
CA PRO A 592 -31.32 -11.95 28.13
C PRO A 592 -31.98 -12.03 29.51
N GLU A 593 -32.17 -10.88 30.17
CA GLU A 593 -32.74 -10.82 31.52
C GLU A 593 -34.21 -11.29 31.58
N ASP A 594 -34.96 -11.12 30.49
CA ASP A 594 -36.36 -11.51 30.37
C ASP A 594 -36.58 -13.03 30.36
N LEU A 595 -35.53 -13.82 30.09
CA LEU A 595 -35.57 -15.27 30.25
C LEU A 595 -35.70 -15.69 31.73
N GLY A 596 -35.32 -14.82 32.67
CA GLY A 596 -35.36 -15.13 34.10
C GLY A 596 -34.42 -16.28 34.50
N ILE A 597 -33.29 -16.44 33.80
CA ILE A 597 -32.30 -17.48 34.07
C ILE A 597 -31.10 -16.86 34.80
N THR A 598 -30.72 -17.40 35.95
CA THR A 598 -29.47 -17.09 36.65
C THR A 598 -28.54 -18.31 36.62
N LEU A 599 -27.40 -18.20 35.96
CA LEU A 599 -26.39 -19.25 35.88
C LEU A 599 -25.67 -19.39 37.23
N ASP A 600 -25.51 -20.62 37.71
CA ASP A 600 -24.95 -20.94 39.03
C ASP A 600 -23.58 -21.63 38.92
N LYS A 601 -23.56 -22.95 38.67
CA LYS A 601 -22.35 -23.79 38.65
C LYS A 601 -22.21 -24.58 37.37
N GLY A 602 -21.02 -25.08 37.09
CA GLY A 602 -20.72 -25.88 35.89
C GLY A 602 -19.69 -25.20 35.00
N GLU A 603 -19.30 -25.88 33.93
CA GLU A 603 -18.26 -25.41 33.01
C GLU A 603 -18.77 -25.28 31.58
N LEU A 604 -18.31 -24.26 30.86
CA LEU A 604 -18.51 -24.09 29.42
C LEU A 604 -17.17 -23.94 28.71
N TYR A 605 -17.05 -24.61 27.57
CA TYR A 605 -15.96 -24.39 26.61
C TYR A 605 -16.49 -24.48 25.19
N THR A 606 -15.76 -23.90 24.24
CA THR A 606 -16.13 -23.95 22.83
C THR A 606 -14.92 -23.88 21.91
N GLN A 607 -15.05 -24.50 20.74
CA GLN A 607 -14.13 -24.33 19.63
C GLN A 607 -14.93 -24.11 18.35
N ALA A 608 -14.53 -23.11 17.58
CA ALA A 608 -15.17 -22.75 16.32
C ALA A 608 -14.13 -22.38 15.28
N ASP A 609 -14.40 -22.75 14.03
CA ASP A 609 -13.67 -22.29 12.86
C ASP A 609 -14.54 -21.30 12.09
N PHE A 610 -13.92 -20.32 11.45
CA PHE A 610 -14.63 -19.31 10.66
C PHE A 610 -13.87 -18.90 9.40
N SER A 611 -14.63 -18.39 8.43
CA SER A 611 -14.17 -17.84 7.17
C SER A 611 -14.99 -16.62 6.83
N ILE A 612 -14.32 -15.51 6.52
CA ILE A 612 -14.93 -14.24 6.15
C ILE A 612 -14.32 -13.77 4.83
N ALA A 613 -15.17 -13.46 3.85
CA ALA A 613 -14.79 -12.80 2.60
C ALA A 613 -15.88 -11.80 2.16
N PRO A 614 -15.54 -10.74 1.39
CA PRO A 614 -16.50 -9.70 1.00
C PRO A 614 -17.79 -10.23 0.36
N GLU A 615 -17.70 -11.18 -0.57
CA GLU A 615 -18.87 -11.76 -1.25
C GLU A 615 -19.55 -12.90 -0.46
N GLN A 616 -18.79 -13.65 0.34
CA GLN A 616 -19.29 -14.82 1.06
C GLN A 616 -19.98 -14.44 2.39
N GLY A 617 -19.58 -13.33 3.00
CA GLY A 617 -19.93 -13.03 4.39
C GLY A 617 -19.24 -13.97 5.38
N LEU A 618 -19.79 -14.05 6.60
CA LEU A 618 -19.32 -14.93 7.67
C LEU A 618 -19.92 -16.33 7.50
N VAL A 619 -19.02 -17.31 7.42
CA VAL A 619 -19.36 -18.72 7.61
C VAL A 619 -18.57 -19.22 8.81
N ALA A 620 -19.25 -19.85 9.76
CA ALA A 620 -18.63 -20.37 10.95
C ALA A 620 -19.19 -21.74 11.32
N GLY A 621 -18.45 -22.53 12.08
CA GLY A 621 -18.94 -23.80 12.58
C GLY A 621 -18.08 -24.30 13.72
N GLY A 622 -18.68 -25.04 14.63
CA GLY A 622 -18.01 -25.43 15.85
C GLY A 622 -18.86 -26.31 16.74
N HIS A 623 -18.42 -26.41 17.99
CA HIS A 623 -19.19 -27.03 19.04
C HIS A 623 -19.08 -26.22 20.32
N LEU A 624 -20.20 -26.10 21.03
CA LEU A 624 -20.28 -25.53 22.38
C LEU A 624 -20.63 -26.65 23.34
N VAL A 625 -19.94 -26.73 24.46
CA VAL A 625 -20.15 -27.77 25.47
C VAL A 625 -20.39 -27.13 26.82
N VAL A 626 -21.45 -27.57 27.49
CA VAL A 626 -21.71 -27.29 28.90
C VAL A 626 -21.61 -28.61 29.67
N LYS A 627 -20.92 -28.60 30.81
CA LYS A 627 -20.80 -29.74 31.72
C LYS A 627 -21.33 -29.38 33.10
N GLN A 628 -22.18 -30.23 33.66
CA GLN A 628 -22.74 -30.11 35.00
C GLN A 628 -23.34 -28.71 35.27
N GLY A 629 -24.01 -28.13 34.26
CA GLY A 629 -24.61 -26.81 34.35
C GLY A 629 -25.73 -26.78 35.38
N GLY A 630 -25.70 -25.80 36.27
CA GLY A 630 -26.75 -25.46 37.21
C GLY A 630 -27.27 -24.06 36.93
N MET A 631 -28.58 -23.87 37.00
CA MET A 631 -29.18 -22.55 36.83
C MET A 631 -30.48 -22.43 37.63
N TRP A 632 -30.70 -21.25 38.16
CA TRP A 632 -31.98 -20.82 38.69
C TRP A 632 -32.85 -20.36 37.54
N LEU A 633 -34.05 -20.89 37.45
CA LEU A 633 -35.06 -20.45 36.48
C LEU A 633 -35.95 -19.40 37.17
N LYS A 634 -36.84 -18.76 36.40
CA LYS A 634 -37.84 -17.84 36.96
C LYS A 634 -38.66 -18.50 38.07
N ASP A 635 -38.86 -19.80 37.92
CA ASP A 635 -39.58 -20.66 38.84
C ASP A 635 -38.87 -22.01 38.83
N GLY A 636 -38.17 -22.36 39.91
CA GLY A 636 -37.46 -23.63 40.03
C GLY A 636 -35.95 -23.58 39.74
N VAL A 637 -35.34 -24.77 39.88
CA VAL A 637 -33.89 -24.98 39.73
C VAL A 637 -33.63 -26.10 38.74
N LEU A 638 -32.62 -25.91 37.90
CA LEU A 638 -32.09 -26.92 37.01
C LEU A 638 -30.68 -27.31 37.47
N GLU A 639 -30.42 -28.60 37.58
CA GLU A 639 -29.14 -29.14 38.02
C GLU A 639 -28.62 -30.24 37.08
N GLY A 640 -27.30 -30.24 36.86
CA GLY A 640 -26.60 -31.29 36.13
C GLY A 640 -26.92 -31.30 34.63
N LEU A 641 -26.99 -30.12 34.01
CA LEU A 641 -27.10 -29.98 32.57
C LEU A 641 -25.79 -30.32 31.88
N ASP A 642 -25.79 -31.39 31.09
CA ASP A 642 -24.77 -31.70 30.11
C ASP A 642 -25.33 -31.45 28.71
N PHE A 643 -24.64 -30.62 27.93
CA PHE A 643 -25.11 -30.17 26.63
C PHE A 643 -23.96 -30.08 25.63
N ILE A 644 -24.15 -30.66 24.44
CA ILE A 644 -23.20 -30.57 23.33
C ILE A 644 -23.94 -30.04 22.10
N LEU A 645 -23.55 -28.84 21.66
CA LEU A 645 -24.15 -28.14 20.53
C LEU A 645 -23.17 -28.08 19.36
N PRO A 646 -23.16 -29.07 18.46
CA PRO A 646 -22.50 -28.92 17.17
C PRO A 646 -23.34 -28.02 16.26
N TRP A 647 -22.73 -26.96 15.75
CA TRP A 647 -23.44 -25.94 14.95
C TRP A 647 -22.64 -25.53 13.72
N ARG A 648 -23.35 -25.01 12.72
CA ARG A 648 -22.80 -24.32 11.56
C ARG A 648 -23.67 -23.10 11.25
N LEU A 649 -23.02 -21.98 10.96
CA LEU A 649 -23.62 -20.71 10.59
C LEU A 649 -23.23 -20.38 9.16
N ASN A 650 -24.22 -20.00 8.34
CA ASN A 650 -24.00 -19.47 7.00
C ASN A 650 -24.97 -18.31 6.76
N GLY A 651 -24.46 -17.07 6.76
CA GLY A 651 -25.32 -15.89 6.80
C GLY A 651 -26.09 -15.85 8.12
N ASP A 652 -27.42 -15.88 8.05
CA ASP A 652 -28.32 -15.85 9.22
C ASP A 652 -28.94 -17.22 9.54
N GLU A 653 -28.57 -18.26 8.79
CA GLU A 653 -29.09 -19.62 8.96
C GLU A 653 -28.16 -20.46 9.85
N TRP A 654 -28.73 -21.00 10.92
CA TRP A 654 -28.08 -21.94 11.81
C TRP A 654 -28.46 -23.36 11.44
N GLN A 655 -27.46 -24.23 11.28
CA GLN A 655 -27.63 -25.67 11.20
C GLN A 655 -27.16 -26.29 12.52
N LEU A 656 -28.11 -26.86 13.27
CA LEU A 656 -27.88 -27.51 14.55
C LEU A 656 -27.82 -29.03 14.34
N GLY A 657 -26.87 -29.70 14.98
CA GLY A 657 -26.78 -31.16 14.89
C GLY A 657 -26.14 -31.67 13.58
N VAL A 658 -25.07 -31.00 13.09
CA VAL A 658 -24.50 -31.22 11.75
C VAL A 658 -24.08 -32.67 11.47
N LYS A 659 -23.39 -33.32 12.42
CA LYS A 659 -22.95 -34.72 12.31
C LYS A 659 -23.71 -35.65 13.25
N GLN A 660 -24.07 -35.12 14.42
CA GLN A 660 -24.81 -35.79 15.48
C GLN A 660 -25.80 -34.79 16.06
N PRO A 661 -26.97 -35.23 16.55
CA PRO A 661 -27.92 -34.35 17.21
C PRO A 661 -27.28 -33.60 18.38
N VAL A 662 -27.79 -32.42 18.65
CA VAL A 662 -27.51 -31.68 19.88
C VAL A 662 -28.11 -32.47 21.04
N GLN A 663 -27.27 -32.98 21.92
CA GLN A 663 -27.72 -33.80 23.05
C GLN A 663 -27.90 -32.93 24.28
N LEU A 664 -29.12 -32.86 24.79
CA LEU A 664 -29.48 -32.23 26.05
C LEU A 664 -29.73 -33.33 27.10
N ARG A 665 -28.95 -33.33 28.18
CA ARG A 665 -29.08 -34.26 29.29
C ARG A 665 -29.15 -33.46 30.57
N ILE A 666 -30.23 -33.58 31.33
CA ILE A 666 -30.42 -32.82 32.57
C ILE A 666 -30.71 -33.82 33.68
N LYS A 667 -29.91 -33.77 34.75
CA LYS A 667 -30.05 -34.67 35.89
C LYS A 667 -31.35 -34.43 36.66
N ARG A 668 -31.65 -33.16 36.94
CA ARG A 668 -32.83 -32.78 37.73
C ARG A 668 -33.33 -31.39 37.33
N VAL A 669 -34.65 -31.25 37.21
CA VAL A 669 -35.36 -29.97 37.17
C VAL A 669 -36.44 -30.02 38.22
N ASN A 670 -36.42 -29.08 39.16
CA ASN A 670 -37.47 -28.93 40.15
C ASN A 670 -38.25 -27.66 39.85
N ASN A 671 -39.50 -27.79 39.41
CA ASN A 671 -40.41 -26.67 39.14
C ASN A 671 -41.84 -27.13 39.44
N LEU A 672 -42.23 -27.05 40.72
CA LEU A 672 -43.38 -27.72 41.35
C LEU A 672 -43.32 -29.26 41.35
N PHE A 673 -42.89 -29.85 40.24
CA PHE A 673 -42.67 -31.28 40.08
C PHE A 673 -41.18 -31.57 40.03
N ASP A 674 -40.77 -32.59 40.75
CA ASP A 674 -39.41 -33.11 40.67
C ASP A 674 -39.28 -34.00 39.43
N MET A 675 -38.50 -33.54 38.46
CA MET A 675 -38.25 -34.21 37.20
C MET A 675 -36.78 -34.62 37.13
N THR A 676 -36.50 -35.90 36.86
CA THR A 676 -35.14 -36.44 36.78
C THR A 676 -34.88 -37.13 35.44
N ASP A 677 -33.59 -37.40 35.18
CA ASP A 677 -33.13 -38.19 34.02
C ASP A 677 -33.67 -37.68 32.67
N ILE A 678 -33.69 -36.36 32.51
CA ILE A 678 -34.25 -35.70 31.34
C ILE A 678 -33.28 -35.86 30.17
N THR A 679 -33.79 -36.35 29.05
CA THR A 679 -33.06 -36.46 27.79
C THR A 679 -33.83 -35.77 26.69
N ALA A 680 -33.13 -35.12 25.75
CA ALA A 680 -33.71 -34.58 24.53
C ALA A 680 -32.62 -34.40 23.47
N ASP A 681 -32.94 -34.66 22.21
CA ASP A 681 -32.03 -34.53 21.07
C ASP A 681 -32.60 -33.60 20.01
N LEU A 682 -31.84 -32.56 19.62
CA LEU A 682 -32.26 -31.53 18.66
C LEU A 682 -31.40 -31.55 17.38
N GLN A 683 -32.03 -31.50 16.21
CA GLN A 683 -31.33 -31.48 14.92
C GLN A 683 -32.13 -30.73 13.85
N GLY A 684 -31.46 -29.95 13.00
CA GLY A 684 -32.12 -29.27 11.88
C GLY A 684 -31.62 -27.85 11.67
N PHE A 685 -32.51 -26.96 11.22
CA PHE A 685 -32.16 -25.57 10.91
C PHE A 685 -32.98 -24.55 11.70
N TYR A 686 -32.38 -23.40 11.97
CA TYR A 686 -33.04 -22.25 12.59
C TYR A 686 -32.69 -20.96 11.82
N PRO A 687 -33.69 -20.12 11.44
CA PRO A 687 -35.13 -20.33 11.58
C PRO A 687 -35.64 -21.56 10.79
N ALA A 688 -36.59 -22.29 11.38
CA ALA A 688 -37.11 -23.51 10.76
C ALA A 688 -38.06 -23.18 9.60
N THR A 689 -37.92 -23.90 8.49
CA THR A 689 -38.79 -23.78 7.30
C THR A 689 -39.23 -25.16 6.82
N GLU A 690 -40.21 -25.24 5.92
CA GLU A 690 -40.69 -26.52 5.37
C GLU A 690 -39.58 -27.39 4.78
N ASN A 691 -38.64 -26.78 4.04
CA ASN A 691 -37.53 -27.51 3.41
C ASN A 691 -36.34 -27.73 4.35
N LYS A 692 -36.30 -27.01 5.47
CA LYS A 692 -35.22 -27.04 6.47
C LYS A 692 -35.85 -27.04 7.86
N PRO A 693 -36.48 -28.15 8.27
CA PRO A 693 -37.17 -28.22 9.54
C PRO A 693 -36.21 -28.33 10.72
N LEU A 694 -36.72 -28.07 11.91
CA LEU A 694 -36.06 -28.34 13.18
C LEU A 694 -36.79 -29.50 13.87
N VAL A 695 -36.04 -30.53 14.28
CA VAL A 695 -36.58 -31.78 14.83
C VAL A 695 -36.07 -31.95 16.26
N LEU A 696 -37.02 -32.12 17.19
CA LEU A 696 -36.78 -32.55 18.56
C LEU A 696 -37.18 -34.03 18.67
N SER A 697 -36.34 -34.85 19.28
CA SER A 697 -36.54 -36.29 19.40
C SER A 697 -35.92 -36.83 20.68
N ASN A 698 -36.19 -38.11 20.98
CA ASN A 698 -35.62 -38.80 22.15
C ASN A 698 -35.85 -38.01 23.45
N VAL A 699 -37.07 -37.46 23.59
CA VAL A 699 -37.44 -36.70 24.78
C VAL A 699 -37.95 -37.70 25.81
N ASN A 700 -37.27 -37.82 26.95
CA ASN A 700 -37.71 -38.64 28.08
C ASN A 700 -37.51 -37.88 29.37
N VAL A 701 -38.44 -38.03 30.31
CA VAL A 701 -38.45 -37.39 31.62
C VAL A 701 -38.97 -38.38 32.65
N ALA A 702 -38.22 -38.63 33.73
CA ALA A 702 -38.72 -39.38 34.88
C ALA A 702 -39.43 -38.41 35.84
N MET A 703 -40.67 -38.74 36.21
CA MET A 703 -41.56 -37.86 36.97
C MET A 703 -42.67 -38.69 37.63
N LEU A 704 -43.03 -38.37 38.88
CA LEU A 704 -44.13 -39.02 39.61
C LEU A 704 -44.03 -40.57 39.58
N ASP A 705 -42.84 -41.13 39.81
CA ASP A 705 -42.53 -42.58 39.76
C ASP A 705 -42.86 -43.31 38.44
N GLY A 706 -43.03 -42.55 37.36
CA GLY A 706 -43.21 -43.04 35.99
C GLY A 706 -42.33 -42.29 34.99
N THR A 707 -42.65 -42.44 33.71
CA THR A 707 -41.91 -41.77 32.62
C THR A 707 -42.84 -41.06 31.67
N ILE A 708 -42.42 -39.87 31.22
CA ILE A 708 -43.06 -39.10 30.17
C ILE A 708 -42.10 -39.08 28.99
N SER A 709 -42.58 -39.41 27.80
CA SER A 709 -41.75 -39.45 26.59
C SER A 709 -42.43 -38.78 25.41
N LEU A 710 -41.63 -38.29 24.48
CA LEU A 710 -42.06 -37.74 23.21
C LEU A 710 -41.10 -38.24 22.11
N ALA A 711 -41.64 -39.01 21.17
CA ALA A 711 -40.83 -39.68 20.16
C ALA A 711 -40.20 -38.69 19.16
N LYS A 712 -41.03 -37.77 18.62
CA LYS A 712 -40.59 -36.79 17.62
C LYS A 712 -41.54 -35.60 17.56
N LEU A 713 -40.96 -34.42 17.51
CA LEU A 713 -41.63 -33.16 17.21
C LEU A 713 -40.85 -32.47 16.08
N THR A 714 -41.54 -32.04 15.04
CA THR A 714 -40.95 -31.33 13.90
C THR A 714 -41.54 -29.93 13.82
N ILE A 715 -40.69 -28.93 13.59
CA ILE A 715 -41.04 -27.52 13.45
C ILE A 715 -40.67 -27.07 12.04
N PRO A 716 -41.56 -26.39 11.29
CA PRO A 716 -42.97 -26.13 11.61
C PRO A 716 -43.80 -27.40 11.85
N GLN A 717 -44.72 -27.35 12.81
CA GLN A 717 -45.54 -28.51 13.19
C GLN A 717 -46.80 -28.58 12.33
N HIS A 718 -47.00 -29.71 11.66
CA HIS A 718 -48.23 -30.02 10.90
C HIS A 718 -49.14 -31.01 11.62
N ASP A 719 -48.55 -32.07 12.17
CA ASP A 719 -49.26 -33.13 12.89
C ASP A 719 -49.04 -33.02 14.41
N ALA A 720 -49.98 -33.58 15.18
CA ALA A 720 -49.86 -33.67 16.63
C ALA A 720 -48.62 -34.47 17.00
N ALA A 721 -47.84 -33.97 17.96
CA ALA A 721 -46.73 -34.72 18.54
C ALA A 721 -47.28 -35.55 19.70
N ILE A 722 -47.03 -36.85 19.76
CA ILE A 722 -47.61 -37.71 20.80
C ILE A 722 -46.72 -37.71 22.04
N ILE A 723 -47.25 -37.21 23.16
CA ILE A 723 -46.64 -37.35 24.48
C ILE A 723 -47.19 -38.63 25.12
N SER A 724 -46.34 -39.60 25.39
CA SER A 724 -46.71 -40.85 26.04
C SER A 724 -46.35 -40.81 27.52
N LEU A 725 -47.29 -41.19 28.37
CA LEU A 725 -47.14 -41.30 29.82
C LEU A 725 -47.16 -42.77 30.19
N ASP A 726 -46.14 -43.24 30.89
CA ASP A 726 -46.03 -44.61 31.37
C ASP A 726 -45.93 -44.66 32.90
N ASN A 727 -46.80 -45.45 33.51
CA ASN A 727 -46.78 -45.81 34.93
C ASN A 727 -46.73 -44.63 35.94
N ILE A 728 -47.39 -43.52 35.63
CA ILE A 728 -47.47 -42.33 36.49
C ILE A 728 -48.24 -42.63 37.76
N GLN A 729 -47.64 -42.39 38.93
CA GLN A 729 -48.22 -42.68 40.24
C GLN A 729 -49.09 -41.52 40.74
N LEU A 730 -50.41 -41.74 40.77
CA LEU A 730 -51.40 -40.70 41.10
C LEU A 730 -51.27 -40.17 42.53
N SER A 731 -50.85 -40.99 43.49
CA SER A 731 -50.75 -40.56 44.88
C SER A 731 -49.80 -39.37 45.07
N HIS A 732 -48.69 -39.33 44.33
CA HIS A 732 -47.76 -38.19 44.35
C HIS A 732 -48.40 -36.93 43.76
N LEU A 733 -49.16 -37.07 42.67
CA LEU A 733 -49.88 -35.95 42.05
C LEU A 733 -50.90 -35.34 43.01
N PHE A 734 -51.78 -36.15 43.63
CA PHE A 734 -52.79 -35.67 44.58
C PHE A 734 -52.18 -35.00 45.82
N THR A 735 -51.03 -35.53 46.29
CA THR A 735 -50.29 -34.96 47.42
C THR A 735 -49.74 -33.57 47.07
N LEU A 736 -49.14 -33.43 45.88
CA LEU A 736 -48.59 -32.15 45.41
C LEU A 736 -49.67 -31.09 45.15
N LEU A 737 -50.81 -31.49 44.59
CA LEU A 737 -51.95 -30.60 44.33
C LEU A 737 -52.68 -30.17 45.62
N LYS A 738 -52.35 -30.76 46.78
CA LYS A 738 -52.99 -30.51 48.09
C LYS A 738 -54.52 -30.66 48.05
N VAL A 739 -55.01 -31.63 47.27
CA VAL A 739 -56.45 -31.94 47.21
C VAL A 739 -56.87 -32.58 48.52
N THR A 740 -57.86 -31.99 49.21
CA THR A 740 -58.34 -32.47 50.51
C THR A 740 -59.64 -33.26 50.41
N GLN A 741 -60.41 -33.09 49.33
CA GLN A 741 -61.74 -33.67 49.18
C GLN A 741 -61.72 -35.15 48.77
N PHE A 742 -60.67 -35.59 48.09
CA PHE A 742 -60.47 -36.98 47.66
C PHE A 742 -59.01 -37.27 47.36
N ALA A 743 -58.64 -38.55 47.42
CA ALA A 743 -57.31 -39.04 47.10
C ALA A 743 -57.42 -40.27 46.19
N ALA A 744 -56.59 -40.32 45.14
CA ALA A 744 -56.43 -41.51 44.33
C ALA A 744 -55.00 -42.05 44.42
N SER A 745 -54.86 -43.38 44.40
CA SER A 745 -53.56 -44.05 44.44
C SER A 745 -53.51 -45.20 43.44
N GLY A 746 -52.32 -45.43 42.87
CA GLY A 746 -52.03 -46.41 41.83
C GLY A 746 -51.51 -45.74 40.56
N LYS A 747 -51.25 -46.54 39.52
CA LYS A 747 -50.54 -46.10 38.32
C LYS A 747 -51.44 -45.94 37.11
N VAL A 748 -51.19 -44.88 36.33
CA VAL A 748 -51.88 -44.60 35.07
C VAL A 748 -50.91 -44.44 33.92
N SER A 749 -51.39 -44.66 32.70
CA SER A 749 -50.64 -44.49 31.46
C SER A 749 -51.56 -43.96 30.38
N GLY A 750 -51.00 -43.32 29.36
CA GLY A 750 -51.81 -42.71 28.32
C GLY A 750 -51.02 -41.96 27.27
N GLU A 751 -51.73 -41.35 26.33
CA GLU A 751 -51.13 -40.59 25.24
C GLU A 751 -51.88 -39.28 25.03
N PHE A 752 -51.11 -38.20 24.89
CA PHE A 752 -51.60 -36.85 24.65
C PHE A 752 -51.10 -36.34 23.29
N PRO A 753 -51.99 -36.25 22.28
CA PRO A 753 -51.68 -35.55 21.03
C PRO A 753 -51.52 -34.05 21.29
N PHE A 754 -50.27 -33.58 21.22
CA PHE A 754 -49.85 -32.25 21.62
C PHE A 754 -49.58 -31.32 20.43
N PHE A 755 -50.03 -30.08 20.53
CA PHE A 755 -49.80 -29.02 19.56
C PHE A 755 -49.16 -27.79 20.22
N ILE A 756 -48.10 -27.27 19.61
CA ILE A 756 -47.39 -26.07 20.10
C ILE A 756 -48.11 -24.80 19.68
N ASN A 757 -48.48 -24.72 18.39
CA ASN A 757 -49.02 -23.50 17.78
C ASN A 757 -50.35 -23.78 17.07
N ASN A 758 -51.32 -24.33 17.81
CA ASN A 758 -52.68 -24.52 17.31
C ASN A 758 -53.63 -23.48 17.93
N ASN A 759 -54.55 -22.95 17.10
CA ASN A 759 -55.44 -21.85 17.49
C ASN A 759 -56.53 -22.25 18.50
N GLN A 760 -56.73 -23.54 18.78
CA GLN A 760 -57.81 -24.04 19.64
C GLN A 760 -57.33 -24.99 20.73
N TRP A 761 -56.37 -25.87 20.42
CA TRP A 761 -56.05 -27.02 21.30
C TRP A 761 -54.57 -27.09 21.62
N ILE A 762 -54.24 -27.39 22.88
CA ILE A 762 -52.90 -27.84 23.30
C ILE A 762 -52.87 -29.37 23.28
N ILE A 763 -53.92 -30.00 23.81
CA ILE A 763 -54.14 -31.45 23.73
C ILE A 763 -55.55 -31.67 23.18
N LYS A 764 -55.67 -32.49 22.14
CA LYS A 764 -56.96 -32.89 21.60
C LYS A 764 -57.06 -34.40 21.56
N ASP A 765 -58.14 -34.93 22.12
CA ASP A 765 -58.49 -36.35 22.11
C ASP A 765 -57.41 -37.25 22.75
N GLY A 766 -56.75 -36.74 23.79
CA GLY A 766 -55.85 -37.53 24.62
C GLY A 766 -56.60 -38.54 25.47
N TRP A 767 -55.88 -39.53 26.00
CA TRP A 767 -56.47 -40.54 26.88
C TRP A 767 -55.55 -40.94 28.03
N LEU A 768 -56.14 -41.40 29.13
CA LEU A 768 -55.47 -42.02 30.28
C LEU A 768 -56.23 -43.30 30.66
N ALA A 769 -55.50 -44.33 31.07
CA ALA A 769 -56.04 -45.56 31.61
C ALA A 769 -55.22 -46.04 32.82
N ASN A 770 -55.81 -46.88 33.66
CA ASN A 770 -55.05 -47.50 34.74
C ASN A 770 -54.10 -48.57 34.20
N SER A 771 -52.82 -48.51 34.59
CA SER A 771 -51.82 -49.55 34.30
C SER A 771 -51.67 -50.55 35.45
N SER A 772 -52.16 -50.21 36.64
CA SER A 772 -52.26 -51.10 37.81
C SER A 772 -53.61 -50.95 38.51
N TYR A 773 -53.82 -51.66 39.62
CA TYR A 773 -54.99 -51.46 40.47
C TYR A 773 -54.99 -50.01 41.00
N LEU A 774 -56.09 -49.28 40.77
CA LEU A 774 -56.30 -47.95 41.31
C LEU A 774 -57.20 -48.02 42.54
N THR A 775 -57.01 -47.09 43.47
CA THR A 775 -57.93 -46.87 44.58
C THR A 775 -58.33 -45.42 44.62
N LEU A 776 -59.60 -45.14 44.86
CA LEU A 776 -60.14 -43.80 45.08
C LEU A 776 -60.76 -43.75 46.47
N ARG A 777 -60.43 -42.73 47.24
CA ARG A 777 -60.98 -42.49 48.57
C ARG A 777 -61.51 -41.08 48.65
N LEU A 778 -62.75 -40.92 49.08
CA LEU A 778 -63.32 -39.61 49.40
C LEU A 778 -63.01 -39.26 50.85
N ASP A 779 -62.80 -37.97 51.11
CA ASP A 779 -62.63 -37.49 52.47
C ASP A 779 -63.92 -37.64 53.28
N LYS A 780 -63.76 -37.94 54.57
CA LYS A 780 -64.89 -38.21 55.46
C LYS A 780 -65.74 -36.94 55.64
N ASP A 781 -65.11 -35.81 55.95
CA ASP A 781 -65.84 -34.57 56.26
C ASP A 781 -66.52 -34.03 55.00
N PHE A 782 -65.91 -34.25 53.83
CA PHE A 782 -66.53 -33.96 52.54
C PHE A 782 -67.81 -34.80 52.30
N VAL A 783 -67.74 -36.13 52.49
CA VAL A 783 -68.90 -37.01 52.32
C VAL A 783 -70.01 -36.69 53.33
N ASP A 784 -69.64 -36.47 54.60
CA ASP A 784 -70.58 -36.14 55.68
C ASP A 784 -71.30 -34.80 55.42
N SER A 785 -70.61 -33.79 54.86
CA SER A 785 -71.22 -32.50 54.48
C SER A 785 -72.28 -32.57 53.37
N ILE A 786 -72.18 -33.58 52.50
CA ILE A 786 -73.16 -33.82 51.41
C ILE A 786 -74.35 -34.60 51.94
N ASP A 787 -74.12 -35.57 52.84
CA ASP A 787 -75.17 -36.36 53.48
C ASP A 787 -76.12 -35.49 54.33
N GLU A 788 -75.56 -34.52 55.07
CA GLU A 788 -76.35 -33.56 55.87
C GLU A 788 -77.34 -32.72 55.04
N ASN A 789 -77.02 -32.44 53.78
CA ASN A 789 -77.83 -31.61 52.89
C ASN A 789 -78.77 -32.42 51.98
N ASN A 790 -78.47 -33.69 51.69
CA ASN A 790 -79.31 -34.58 50.89
C ASN A 790 -79.03 -36.08 51.16
N MET A 791 -79.89 -36.71 51.95
CA MET A 791 -79.81 -38.13 52.33
C MET A 791 -79.70 -39.12 51.14
N SER A 792 -80.30 -38.80 49.99
CA SER A 792 -80.21 -39.66 48.80
C SER A 792 -78.85 -39.55 48.09
N ALA A 793 -78.25 -38.35 48.10
CA ALA A 793 -76.89 -38.14 47.61
C ALA A 793 -75.85 -38.73 48.58
N GLY A 794 -76.10 -38.66 49.89
CA GLY A 794 -75.24 -39.25 50.91
C GLY A 794 -75.06 -40.77 50.77
N VAL A 795 -76.14 -41.51 50.46
CA VAL A 795 -76.05 -42.96 50.18
C VAL A 795 -75.21 -43.26 48.93
N ALA A 796 -75.35 -42.46 47.86
CA ALA A 796 -74.55 -42.60 46.66
C ALA A 796 -73.06 -42.27 46.92
N MET A 797 -72.78 -41.23 47.72
CA MET A 797 -71.42 -40.85 48.12
C MET A 797 -70.78 -41.87 49.07
N ALA A 798 -71.56 -42.52 49.93
CA ALA A 798 -71.10 -43.63 50.77
C ALA A 798 -70.59 -44.81 49.92
N TRP A 799 -71.22 -45.08 48.76
CA TRP A 799 -70.73 -46.09 47.82
C TRP A 799 -69.41 -45.70 47.14
N LEU A 800 -69.16 -44.40 46.97
CA LEU A 800 -67.93 -43.86 46.38
C LEU A 800 -66.81 -43.62 47.41
N ARG A 801 -67.12 -43.75 48.71
CA ARG A 801 -66.21 -43.44 49.83
C ARG A 801 -64.85 -44.14 49.73
N TYR A 802 -64.86 -45.40 49.30
CA TYR A 802 -63.66 -46.15 48.95
C TYR A 802 -63.96 -47.08 47.77
N LEU A 803 -63.23 -46.91 46.68
CA LEU A 803 -63.38 -47.71 45.47
C LEU A 803 -62.05 -48.36 45.10
N GLU A 804 -62.06 -49.68 44.95
CA GLU A 804 -61.02 -50.43 44.26
C GLU A 804 -61.37 -50.49 42.77
N ILE A 805 -60.63 -49.77 41.94
CA ILE A 805 -60.89 -49.57 40.52
C ILE A 805 -60.11 -50.63 39.73
N SER A 806 -60.86 -51.45 38.97
CA SER A 806 -60.28 -52.49 38.10
C SER A 806 -59.99 -51.96 36.70
N ARG A 807 -60.84 -51.04 36.21
CA ARG A 807 -60.67 -50.38 34.91
C ARG A 807 -61.10 -48.93 34.99
N SER A 808 -60.25 -48.03 34.52
CA SER A 808 -60.57 -46.63 34.28
C SER A 808 -60.11 -46.22 32.89
N TRP A 809 -60.93 -45.46 32.19
CA TRP A 809 -60.56 -44.81 30.94
C TRP A 809 -60.99 -43.35 30.99
N THR A 810 -60.09 -42.43 30.67
CA THR A 810 -60.36 -41.00 30.74
C THR A 810 -59.96 -40.34 29.43
N ARG A 811 -60.88 -39.61 28.78
CA ARG A 811 -60.57 -38.72 27.67
C ARG A 811 -60.09 -37.38 28.21
N VAL A 812 -59.06 -36.81 27.58
CA VAL A 812 -58.39 -35.58 28.01
C VAL A 812 -58.36 -34.58 26.85
N ASN A 813 -58.96 -33.41 27.06
CA ASN A 813 -58.87 -32.27 26.15
C ASN A 813 -58.35 -31.05 26.90
N LEU A 814 -57.40 -30.33 26.31
CA LEU A 814 -56.86 -29.08 26.85
C LEU A 814 -56.87 -28.00 25.78
N SER A 815 -57.62 -26.92 26.01
CA SER A 815 -57.66 -25.78 25.10
C SER A 815 -56.42 -24.90 25.21
N ASN A 816 -56.19 -24.03 24.22
CA ASN A 816 -55.11 -23.03 24.27
C ASN A 816 -55.35 -21.91 25.31
N LEU A 817 -56.53 -21.85 25.92
CA LEU A 817 -56.84 -20.97 27.06
C LEU A 817 -56.60 -21.64 28.42
N GLY A 818 -56.11 -22.88 28.42
CA GLY A 818 -55.84 -23.65 29.62
C GLY A 818 -57.07 -24.33 30.22
N GLU A 819 -58.19 -24.44 29.49
CA GLU A 819 -59.37 -25.16 29.94
C GLU A 819 -59.16 -26.66 29.71
N LEU A 820 -59.01 -27.40 30.80
CA LEU A 820 -58.91 -28.85 30.82
C LEU A 820 -60.30 -29.45 31.00
N VAL A 821 -60.68 -30.38 30.11
CA VAL A 821 -61.87 -31.22 30.26
C VAL A 821 -61.43 -32.68 30.33
N LEU A 822 -61.74 -33.33 31.44
CA LEU A 822 -61.53 -34.76 31.65
C LEU A 822 -62.89 -35.47 31.67
N GLU A 823 -63.05 -36.53 30.89
CA GLU A 823 -64.24 -37.38 30.89
C GLU A 823 -63.82 -38.82 31.19
N ALA A 824 -64.05 -39.25 32.43
CA ALA A 824 -63.61 -40.53 32.98
C ALA A 824 -64.76 -41.52 33.12
N GLU A 825 -64.56 -42.74 32.64
CA GLU A 825 -65.38 -43.93 32.87
C GLU A 825 -64.63 -44.86 33.82
N ILE A 826 -65.16 -45.05 35.03
CA ILE A 826 -64.48 -45.76 36.12
C ILE A 826 -65.35 -46.94 36.57
N ASN A 827 -64.79 -48.15 36.45
CA ASN A 827 -65.41 -49.39 36.92
C ASN A 827 -64.62 -49.92 38.13
N GLY A 828 -65.30 -50.00 39.28
CA GLY A 828 -64.68 -50.44 40.52
C GLY A 828 -65.63 -51.19 41.44
N THR A 829 -65.10 -51.67 42.56
CA THR A 829 -65.87 -52.32 43.62
C THR A 829 -65.60 -51.63 44.94
N ASN A 830 -66.64 -51.39 45.74
CA ASN A 830 -66.48 -50.93 47.12
C ASN A 830 -66.44 -52.15 48.06
N PRO A 831 -65.29 -52.45 48.70
CA PRO A 831 -65.13 -53.59 49.61
C PRO A 831 -65.64 -53.33 51.04
N LEU A 832 -65.94 -52.09 51.42
CA LEU A 832 -66.34 -51.70 52.78
C LEU A 832 -67.85 -51.93 53.07
N GLU A 833 -68.61 -52.35 52.06
CA GLU A 833 -70.03 -52.68 52.14
C GLU A 833 -70.24 -54.20 52.18
N ASP A 834 -71.21 -54.67 52.99
CA ASP A 834 -71.51 -56.08 53.28
C ASP A 834 -71.76 -56.98 52.04
N LYS A 835 -71.86 -56.41 50.83
CA LYS A 835 -72.12 -57.13 49.57
C LYS A 835 -71.15 -56.86 48.42
N ARG A 836 -69.95 -56.28 48.63
CA ARG A 836 -68.98 -55.93 47.56
C ARG A 836 -69.65 -55.40 46.30
N ARG A 837 -70.16 -54.16 46.36
CA ARG A 837 -70.98 -53.60 45.27
C ARG A 837 -70.11 -53.14 44.11
N GLN A 838 -70.51 -53.50 42.89
CA GLN A 838 -69.92 -52.95 41.66
C GLN A 838 -70.46 -51.53 41.43
N VAL A 839 -69.56 -50.62 41.07
CA VAL A 839 -69.83 -49.22 40.80
C VAL A 839 -69.27 -48.87 39.42
N ASN A 840 -70.13 -48.31 38.56
CA ASN A 840 -69.74 -47.70 37.30
C ASN A 840 -69.96 -46.18 37.46
N LEU A 841 -68.87 -45.42 37.54
CA LEU A 841 -68.89 -43.98 37.74
C LEU A 841 -68.44 -43.28 36.45
N ASN A 842 -69.32 -42.45 35.90
CA ASN A 842 -68.99 -41.52 34.83
C ASN A 842 -68.74 -40.15 35.46
N TYR A 843 -67.52 -39.65 35.35
CA TYR A 843 -67.08 -38.41 35.99
C TYR A 843 -66.55 -37.44 34.94
N ARG A 844 -67.09 -36.22 34.94
CA ARG A 844 -66.58 -35.12 34.11
C ARG A 844 -66.00 -34.05 35.01
N HIS A 845 -64.78 -33.61 34.70
CA HIS A 845 -64.08 -32.58 35.43
C HIS A 845 -63.64 -31.48 34.47
N GLU A 846 -63.84 -30.24 34.90
CA GLU A 846 -63.44 -29.05 34.15
C GLU A 846 -62.63 -28.16 35.09
N GLU A 847 -61.44 -27.76 34.66
CA GLU A 847 -60.52 -26.97 35.45
C GLU A 847 -59.72 -26.05 34.53
N ASN A 848 -59.47 -24.80 34.94
CA ASN A 848 -58.48 -23.99 34.25
C ASN A 848 -57.09 -24.28 34.81
N VAL A 849 -56.33 -25.15 34.14
CA VAL A 849 -55.03 -25.61 34.64
C VAL A 849 -53.99 -24.49 34.71
N PHE A 850 -54.11 -23.44 33.90
CA PHE A 850 -53.20 -22.29 33.99
C PHE A 850 -53.42 -21.47 35.26
N GLN A 851 -54.68 -21.26 35.67
CA GLN A 851 -54.99 -20.61 36.95
C GLN A 851 -54.59 -21.49 38.14
N LEU A 852 -54.84 -22.80 38.06
CA LEU A 852 -54.41 -23.75 39.08
C LEU A 852 -52.88 -23.73 39.26
N TRP A 853 -52.13 -23.84 38.16
CA TRP A 853 -50.67 -23.75 38.17
C TRP A 853 -50.20 -22.43 38.78
N ARG A 854 -50.81 -21.31 38.42
CA ARG A 854 -50.48 -20.00 39.00
C ARG A 854 -50.71 -19.97 40.51
N SER A 855 -51.81 -20.55 41.00
CA SER A 855 -52.14 -20.63 42.43
C SER A 855 -51.15 -21.50 43.21
N LEU A 856 -50.76 -22.66 42.66
CA LEU A 856 -49.84 -23.58 43.31
C LEU A 856 -48.43 -22.99 43.44
N ARG A 857 -48.00 -22.20 42.44
CA ARG A 857 -46.67 -21.57 42.41
C ARG A 857 -46.47 -20.45 43.42
N PHE A 858 -47.54 -19.75 43.82
CA PHE A 858 -47.42 -18.68 44.81
C PHE A 858 -46.83 -19.15 46.15
N GLY A 859 -47.06 -20.41 46.54
CA GLY A 859 -46.49 -20.97 47.77
C GLY A 859 -45.01 -21.33 47.65
N SER A 860 -44.60 -21.94 46.53
CA SER A 860 -43.21 -22.40 46.33
C SER A 860 -42.24 -21.27 46.00
N GLN A 861 -42.70 -20.22 45.30
CA GLN A 861 -41.88 -19.05 44.97
C GLN A 861 -41.33 -18.33 46.22
N LEU A 862 -42.03 -18.37 47.35
CA LEU A 862 -41.58 -17.76 48.60
C LEU A 862 -40.38 -18.50 49.21
N GLU A 863 -40.39 -19.84 49.16
CA GLU A 863 -39.32 -20.70 49.70
C GLU A 863 -38.06 -20.62 48.83
N GLU A 864 -38.19 -20.71 47.50
CA GLU A 864 -37.07 -20.60 46.56
C GLU A 864 -36.42 -19.21 46.60
N TRP A 865 -37.23 -18.14 46.73
CA TRP A 865 -36.72 -16.79 46.90
C TRP A 865 -35.92 -16.62 48.20
N LEU A 866 -36.37 -17.24 49.30
CA LEU A 866 -35.65 -17.27 50.57
C LEU A 866 -34.30 -17.99 50.44
N GLU A 867 -34.28 -19.15 49.78
CA GLU A 867 -33.05 -19.93 49.56
C GLU A 867 -32.04 -19.16 48.70
N LYS A 868 -32.50 -18.55 47.59
CA LYS A 868 -31.66 -17.68 46.75
C LYS A 868 -31.08 -16.50 47.54
N SER A 869 -31.93 -15.79 48.31
CA SER A 869 -31.50 -14.63 49.10
C SER A 869 -30.47 -15.00 50.17
N LEU A 870 -30.59 -16.18 50.77
CA LEU A 870 -29.64 -16.70 51.76
C LEU A 870 -28.30 -17.13 51.12
N SER A 871 -28.34 -17.67 49.90
CA SER A 871 -27.13 -18.01 49.12
C SER A 871 -26.35 -16.77 48.71
N ASP A 872 -27.04 -15.72 48.23
CA ASP A 872 -26.41 -14.45 47.84
C ASP A 872 -25.71 -13.79 49.06
N LEU A 873 -26.33 -13.82 50.25
CA LEU A 873 -25.76 -13.32 51.50
C LEU A 873 -24.51 -14.07 51.98
N GLY A 874 -24.34 -15.35 51.61
CA GLY A 874 -23.13 -16.12 51.90
C GLY A 874 -21.95 -15.71 51.01
N SER A 875 -22.23 -15.32 49.76
CA SER A 875 -21.21 -14.97 48.76
C SER A 875 -20.62 -13.56 48.89
N GLU A 876 -21.31 -12.63 49.56
CA GLU A 876 -20.77 -11.28 49.86
C GLU A 876 -19.81 -11.25 51.07
N SER A 877 -19.58 -12.40 51.72
CA SER A 877 -18.72 -12.52 52.92
C SER A 877 -17.33 -13.14 52.69
N GLU A 878 -16.93 -13.41 51.43
CA GLU A 878 -15.59 -13.88 51.04
C GLU A 878 -14.80 -12.88 50.19
#